data_AF-A0A1L9UDQ9-F1
#
_entry.id   AF-A0A1L9UDQ9-F1
#
_cell.length_a   1.000
_cell.length_b   1.000
_cell.length_c   1.000
_cell.angle_alpha   90.00
_cell.angle_beta   90.00
_cell.angle_gamma   90.00
#
_symmetry.space_group_name_H-M   'P 1'
#
loop_
_entity.id
_entity.type
_entity.pdbx_description
1 polymer ?
#
loop_
_entity_poly.entity_id
_entity_poly.type
_entity_poly.pdbx_seq_one_letter_code
_entity_poly.pdbx_strand_id
1 'polypeptide(L)'
;MSTYRRPIYINPSWSTTSSVASPGALAFHQQFPGYAPSPLLPLPAVAEELGVRAVYLKQESNRFGLPSFKVLGASWAIYQAIRSVVQLPEGTPLDALIERVRAQSAPITLIAATEGNHGRAVARVAQQMSLQCRIYVPCTMHAYTQEKIRSEGAEVMVVDGDYDHAVETAATAANQMPQGILIQDTTLDGYEEIPAWVVEGYATLLQEADAQLHALGLKNNLVVAPVGVGSFAQAVATYYKSRETPATVVAVEPDTAPSLTHSLQQGHPTSVVTSPSIMAGMNCGTVSSAAWPLLQQLVDVSLTVSDWESHCAVQDLAAQSIDSGPCGAASLAAIRRFKAEASPTSTFFSPESVILLLSTEGSRPYEVPMDVSVDDPVALTQVLTRINSSNPTLSKTQGAGESAITNYLCAWFAHRAIEHHRIETVPGRPSVVGIVRGTGGGASVMLNGHVDTVSLTTYDGDALTGHLGVKDGKEAVFGRGTLDMKGGLAAGLSALPVAREQRLAGDVMVAAVADEEDASQGTQDVIAAGWRADAGVVLEPTNLAIAHAHKGFVWVEVEILGRAAHGSQPADGVDAILNMGHLLQALREYQAQLPVDPVLGPGSLHCGVIQGGEEVSSYPASCTLTLEYRTVPVQTNEKILAELGAILRRLSQKHSDFQYREPRITLWRPSQHVPQDHPVVQQLVQLSTGVLGQPPQVQSAPFWCDAALLTAAGTPSVVFGPSGAGLHSHEEWVEVDSLRQLREILGQFIQQVSK
;
A
#
# COMPACT_ATOMS: atom_id res chain seq x y z
N MET A 1 13.26 16.03 -2.22
CA MET A 1 12.42 15.81 -1.03
C MET A 1 11.13 16.56 -1.23
N SER A 2 10.00 15.91 -0.90
CA SER A 2 8.67 16.47 -1.10
C SER A 2 8.45 17.74 -0.29
N THR A 3 7.78 18.74 -0.89
CA THR A 3 7.29 19.92 -0.16
C THR A 3 5.91 19.67 0.48
N TYR A 4 5.27 18.54 0.19
CA TYR A 4 3.87 18.24 0.51
C TYR A 4 3.67 17.28 1.68
N ARG A 5 4.72 17.06 2.47
CA ARG A 5 4.75 16.09 3.57
C ARG A 5 3.67 16.35 4.64
N ARG A 6 3.24 15.29 5.33
CA ARG A 6 2.40 15.35 6.53
C ARG A 6 3.03 16.30 7.55
N PRO A 7 2.31 17.30 8.09
CA PRO A 7 2.89 18.27 9.02
C PRO A 7 3.28 17.64 10.37
N ILE A 8 4.32 18.18 11.01
CA ILE A 8 4.67 17.86 12.40
C ILE A 8 3.60 18.46 13.32
N TYR A 9 3.05 17.65 14.22
CA TYR A 9 2.15 18.13 15.28
C TYR A 9 2.98 18.62 16.47
N ILE A 10 2.84 19.89 16.83
CA ILE A 10 3.39 20.47 18.07
C ILE A 10 2.22 20.66 19.03
N ASN A 11 2.29 20.01 20.19
CA ASN A 11 1.23 20.07 21.19
C ASN A 11 1.20 21.47 21.85
N PRO A 12 0.12 22.26 21.71
CA PRO A 12 0.05 23.59 22.31
C PRO A 12 -0.22 23.55 23.83
N SER A 13 -0.64 22.40 24.36
CA SER A 13 -1.13 22.23 25.72
C SER A 13 -0.42 21.10 26.47
N TRP A 14 0.83 20.82 26.12
CA TRP A 14 1.59 19.78 26.82
C TRP A 14 1.72 20.12 28.32
N SER A 15 1.74 19.08 29.16
CA SER A 15 1.84 19.21 30.61
C SER A 15 2.91 18.31 31.20
N THR A 16 3.19 18.47 32.49
CA THR A 16 3.98 17.54 33.29
C THR A 16 3.08 16.59 34.07
N THR A 17 3.65 15.58 34.71
CA THR A 17 2.92 14.68 35.61
C THR A 17 3.69 14.51 36.92
N SER A 18 3.00 14.20 38.01
CA SER A 18 3.62 13.85 39.30
C SER A 18 3.69 12.34 39.54
N SER A 19 3.21 11.52 38.59
CA SER A 19 3.21 10.07 38.71
C SER A 19 4.64 9.54 38.64
N VAL A 20 5.12 8.95 39.73
CA VAL A 20 6.47 8.36 39.80
C VAL A 20 6.38 6.90 39.33
N ALA A 21 7.30 6.49 38.45
CA ALA A 21 7.44 5.09 38.08
C ALA A 21 7.69 4.23 39.33
N SER A 22 6.98 3.11 39.46
CA SER A 22 7.18 2.18 40.57
C SER A 22 8.61 1.59 40.50
N PRO A 23 9.38 1.62 41.60
CA PRO A 23 10.75 1.09 41.62
C PRO A 23 10.83 -0.44 41.46
N GLY A 24 9.69 -1.15 41.56
CA GLY A 24 9.64 -2.61 41.64
C GLY A 24 10.19 -3.32 40.40
N ALA A 25 9.88 -2.80 39.20
CA ALA A 25 10.26 -3.46 37.94
C ALA A 25 11.79 -3.56 37.74
N LEU A 26 12.56 -2.50 38.05
CA LEU A 26 14.02 -2.55 37.90
C LEU A 26 14.64 -3.56 38.88
N ALA A 27 14.19 -3.57 40.14
CA ALA A 27 14.67 -4.51 41.15
C ALA A 27 14.37 -5.97 40.74
N PHE A 28 13.20 -6.22 40.15
CA PHE A 28 12.86 -7.51 39.56
C PHE A 28 13.78 -7.87 38.39
N HIS A 29 13.95 -6.98 37.42
CA HIS A 29 14.79 -7.25 36.26
C HIS A 29 16.25 -7.52 36.64
N GLN A 30 16.79 -6.84 37.66
CA GLN A 30 18.14 -7.10 38.18
C GLN A 30 18.34 -8.52 38.73
N GLN A 31 17.25 -9.19 39.14
CA GLN A 31 17.25 -10.58 39.58
C GLN A 31 16.90 -11.56 38.45
N PHE A 32 16.43 -11.05 37.31
CA PHE A 32 16.01 -11.88 36.18
C PHE A 32 17.24 -12.48 35.45
N PRO A 33 17.24 -13.78 35.11
CA PRO A 33 18.40 -14.44 34.51
C PRO A 33 18.89 -13.75 33.24
N GLY A 34 20.19 -13.44 33.19
CA GLY A 34 20.82 -12.78 32.04
C GLY A 34 20.65 -11.26 32.00
N TYR A 35 20.24 -10.63 33.11
CA TYR A 35 20.18 -9.18 33.21
C TYR A 35 21.55 -8.52 33.04
N ALA A 36 21.59 -7.52 32.16
CA ALA A 36 22.59 -6.47 32.13
C ALA A 36 21.92 -5.20 31.59
N PRO A 37 22.27 -4.00 32.08
CA PRO A 37 21.83 -2.76 31.46
C PRO A 37 22.27 -2.72 29.99
N SER A 38 21.34 -2.41 29.09
CA SER A 38 21.69 -2.36 27.66
C SER A 38 22.63 -1.17 27.36
N PRO A 39 23.41 -1.23 26.28
CA PRO A 39 24.33 -0.15 25.92
C PRO A 39 23.64 1.20 25.71
N LEU A 40 24.29 2.26 26.18
CA LEU A 40 24.02 3.65 25.82
C LEU A 40 25.17 4.15 24.95
N LEU A 41 24.92 4.36 23.66
CA LEU A 41 25.95 4.62 22.66
C LEU A 41 25.97 6.10 22.26
N PRO A 42 27.13 6.77 22.25
CA PRO A 42 27.23 8.14 21.77
C PRO A 42 27.15 8.20 20.24
N LEU A 43 26.49 9.22 19.70
CA LEU A 43 26.41 9.52 18.26
C LEU A 43 27.00 10.91 17.98
N PRO A 44 28.33 11.08 18.02
CA PRO A 44 28.97 12.40 17.93
C PRO A 44 28.74 13.07 16.58
N ALA A 45 28.75 12.32 15.47
CA ALA A 45 28.48 12.85 14.14
C ALA A 45 27.06 13.42 14.02
N VAL A 46 26.07 12.74 14.64
CA VAL A 46 24.68 13.22 14.68
C VAL A 46 24.56 14.44 15.61
N ALA A 47 25.30 14.48 16.72
CA ALA A 47 25.30 15.66 17.59
C ALA A 47 25.84 16.91 16.88
N GLU A 48 26.93 16.74 16.11
CA GLU A 48 27.49 17.80 15.26
C GLU A 48 26.49 18.22 14.17
N GLU A 49 25.89 17.26 13.46
CA GLU A 49 24.86 17.48 12.43
C GLU A 49 23.69 18.32 12.98
N LEU A 50 23.20 18.01 14.18
CA LEU A 50 22.07 18.70 14.80
C LEU A 50 22.47 20.01 15.51
N GLY A 51 23.77 20.26 15.69
CA GLY A 51 24.30 21.41 16.42
C GLY A 51 23.96 21.40 17.92
N VAL A 52 24.06 20.24 18.56
CA VAL A 52 23.69 20.02 19.97
C VAL A 52 24.87 19.44 20.77
N ARG A 53 24.79 19.48 22.11
CA ARG A 53 25.86 19.03 23.00
C ARG A 53 26.16 17.55 22.85
N ALA A 54 25.12 16.72 22.83
CA ALA A 54 25.28 15.28 22.69
C ALA A 54 24.01 14.60 22.19
N VAL A 55 24.20 13.50 21.46
CA VAL A 55 23.13 12.58 21.08
C VAL A 55 23.57 11.19 21.54
N TYR A 56 22.69 10.51 22.27
CA TYR A 56 22.91 9.14 22.71
C TYR A 56 21.78 8.24 22.22
N LEU A 57 22.11 7.00 21.89
CA LEU A 57 21.18 5.96 21.50
C LEU A 57 21.16 4.85 22.55
N LYS A 58 19.99 4.59 23.14
CA LYS A 58 19.76 3.45 24.03
C LYS A 58 19.43 2.23 23.17
N GLN A 59 20.35 1.26 23.12
CA GLN A 59 20.30 0.14 22.18
C GLN A 59 19.64 -1.09 22.79
N GLU A 60 18.44 -1.45 22.34
CA GLU A 60 17.69 -2.62 22.83
C GLU A 60 17.74 -3.84 21.90
N SER A 61 18.68 -3.85 20.96
CA SER A 61 18.85 -4.95 20.00
C SER A 61 19.27 -6.29 20.63
N ASN A 62 19.69 -6.26 21.89
CA ASN A 62 19.98 -7.47 22.67
C ASN A 62 19.59 -7.26 24.14
N ARG A 63 18.31 -7.47 24.44
CA ARG A 63 17.77 -7.40 25.80
C ARG A 63 17.44 -8.81 26.27
N PHE A 64 18.21 -9.34 27.23
CA PHE A 64 18.14 -10.74 27.69
C PHE A 64 18.27 -11.78 26.56
N GLY A 65 19.09 -11.51 25.53
CA GLY A 65 19.22 -12.40 24.37
C GLY A 65 18.03 -12.36 23.41
N LEU A 66 17.17 -11.35 23.51
CA LEU A 66 16.06 -11.08 22.58
C LEU A 66 16.31 -9.79 21.80
N PRO A 67 15.78 -9.68 20.57
CA PRO A 67 16.12 -8.60 19.65
C PRO A 67 15.39 -7.27 19.95
N SER A 68 14.83 -7.09 21.15
CA SER A 68 14.05 -5.89 21.49
C SER A 68 13.80 -5.73 22.99
N PHE A 69 13.38 -4.53 23.37
CA PHE A 69 13.01 -4.15 24.74
C PHE A 69 11.77 -4.89 25.31
N LYS A 70 10.94 -5.51 24.46
CA LYS A 70 9.57 -5.98 24.83
C LYS A 70 9.54 -6.94 26.03
N VAL A 71 10.62 -7.68 26.25
CA VAL A 71 10.78 -8.59 27.39
C VAL A 71 10.76 -7.89 28.74
N LEU A 72 11.12 -6.61 28.83
CA LEU A 72 11.01 -5.85 30.07
C LEU A 72 9.54 -5.76 30.53
N GLY A 73 8.65 -5.34 29.64
CA GLY A 73 7.23 -5.27 29.95
C GLY A 73 6.62 -6.67 30.13
N ALA A 74 6.91 -7.60 29.21
CA ALA A 74 6.34 -8.95 29.27
C ALA A 74 6.74 -9.69 30.55
N SER A 75 8.02 -9.69 30.92
CA SER A 75 8.49 -10.43 32.10
C SER A 75 7.92 -9.88 33.41
N TRP A 76 7.86 -8.56 33.57
CA TRP A 76 7.26 -7.94 34.75
C TRP A 76 5.75 -8.20 34.83
N ALA A 77 5.03 -8.06 33.72
CA ALA A 77 3.60 -8.33 33.68
C ALA A 77 3.26 -9.80 33.96
N ILE A 78 4.03 -10.74 33.39
CA ILE A 78 3.89 -12.17 33.66
C ILE A 78 4.18 -12.49 35.12
N TYR A 79 5.25 -11.92 35.69
CA TYR A 79 5.58 -12.08 37.11
C TYR A 79 4.41 -11.64 38.00
N GLN A 80 3.87 -10.44 37.78
CA GLN A 80 2.76 -9.90 38.56
C GLN A 80 1.48 -10.72 38.40
N ALA A 81 1.12 -11.06 37.16
CA ALA A 81 -0.08 -11.85 36.86
C ALA A 81 -0.02 -13.23 37.53
N ILE A 82 1.09 -13.96 37.38
CA ILE A 82 1.23 -15.29 37.98
C ILE A 82 1.24 -15.19 39.49
N ARG A 83 1.99 -14.24 40.07
CA ARG A 83 2.02 -14.00 41.52
C ARG A 83 0.62 -13.81 42.08
N SER A 84 -0.23 -13.06 41.39
CA SER A 84 -1.64 -12.88 41.72
C SER A 84 -2.42 -14.20 41.65
N VAL A 85 -2.31 -14.93 40.53
CA VAL A 85 -3.00 -16.23 40.33
C VAL A 85 -2.61 -17.27 41.38
N VAL A 86 -1.33 -17.37 41.74
CA VAL A 86 -0.85 -18.35 42.74
C VAL A 86 -0.86 -17.82 44.18
N GLN A 87 -1.38 -16.62 44.39
CA GLN A 87 -1.59 -15.95 45.68
C GLN A 87 -0.30 -15.79 46.51
N LEU A 88 0.77 -15.29 45.88
CA LEU A 88 2.04 -15.02 46.57
C LEU A 88 2.19 -13.52 46.94
N PRO A 89 2.87 -13.20 48.06
CA PRO A 89 3.10 -11.81 48.48
C PRO A 89 3.92 -10.99 47.48
N GLU A 90 3.80 -9.66 47.54
CA GLU A 90 4.66 -8.74 46.78
C GLU A 90 6.13 -8.94 47.12
N GLY A 91 7.01 -8.80 46.13
CA GLY A 91 8.45 -8.97 46.30
C GLY A 91 8.90 -10.43 46.42
N THR A 92 8.03 -11.41 46.15
CA THR A 92 8.41 -12.83 46.12
C THR A 92 9.54 -13.07 45.10
N PRO A 93 10.66 -13.70 45.47
CA PRO A 93 11.74 -14.01 44.54
C PRO A 93 11.28 -14.88 43.37
N LEU A 94 11.86 -14.67 42.18
CA LEU A 94 11.48 -15.38 40.95
C LEU A 94 11.56 -16.91 41.09
N ASP A 95 12.61 -17.42 41.74
CA ASP A 95 12.78 -18.87 41.93
C ASP A 95 11.64 -19.49 42.75
N ALA A 96 11.19 -18.81 43.81
CA ALA A 96 10.07 -19.26 44.63
C ALA A 96 8.74 -19.24 43.85
N LEU A 97 8.55 -18.25 42.96
CA LEU A 97 7.41 -18.20 42.05
C LEU A 97 7.43 -19.39 41.07
N ILE A 98 8.59 -19.68 40.47
CA ILE A 98 8.77 -20.82 39.53
C ILE A 98 8.51 -22.15 40.24
N GLU A 99 9.02 -22.35 41.45
CA GLU A 99 8.72 -23.55 42.26
C GLU A 99 7.21 -23.69 42.51
N ARG A 100 6.53 -22.59 42.84
CA ARG A 100 5.08 -22.61 43.06
C ARG A 100 4.30 -22.92 41.79
N VAL A 101 4.73 -22.42 40.63
CA VAL A 101 4.15 -22.73 39.31
C VAL A 101 4.31 -24.22 39.00
N ARG A 102 5.51 -24.78 39.18
CA ARG A 102 5.78 -26.21 38.95
C ARG A 102 4.98 -27.13 39.87
N ALA A 103 4.59 -26.65 41.05
CA ALA A 103 3.77 -27.39 42.00
C ALA A 103 2.25 -27.31 41.72
N GLN A 104 1.81 -26.59 40.69
CA GLN A 104 0.39 -26.54 40.30
C GLN A 104 -0.06 -27.88 39.71
N SER A 105 -1.30 -28.29 40.00
CA SER A 105 -1.88 -29.55 39.51
C SER A 105 -2.28 -29.49 38.02
N ALA A 106 -2.43 -28.30 37.47
CA ALA A 106 -2.72 -28.06 36.07
C ALA A 106 -1.74 -26.98 35.53
N PRO A 107 -1.37 -27.06 34.23
CA PRO A 107 -0.43 -26.12 33.64
C PRO A 107 -1.11 -24.78 33.34
N ILE A 108 -0.45 -23.69 33.76
CA ILE A 108 -0.83 -22.33 33.38
C ILE A 108 -0.35 -22.08 31.95
N THR A 109 -1.25 -21.52 31.12
CA THR A 109 -0.96 -21.18 29.72
C THR A 109 -1.01 -19.67 29.53
N LEU A 110 0.09 -19.10 29.05
CA LEU A 110 0.13 -17.70 28.62
C LEU A 110 -0.39 -17.59 27.18
N ILE A 111 -1.23 -16.60 26.93
CA ILE A 111 -1.84 -16.35 25.64
C ILE A 111 -1.56 -14.90 25.24
N ALA A 112 -1.11 -14.65 24.02
CA ALA A 112 -0.90 -13.29 23.52
C ALA A 112 -1.11 -13.23 22.00
N ALA A 113 -1.41 -12.04 21.49
CA ALA A 113 -1.35 -11.73 20.06
C ALA A 113 -0.15 -10.82 19.76
N THR A 114 0.48 -10.99 18.59
CA THR A 114 1.66 -10.20 18.22
C THR A 114 1.84 -10.11 16.70
N GLU A 115 2.45 -9.02 16.24
CA GLU A 115 3.09 -8.92 14.91
C GLU A 115 4.62 -9.03 14.96
N GLY A 116 5.19 -9.29 16.13
CA GLY A 116 6.62 -9.55 16.24
C GLY A 116 7.10 -9.77 17.67
N ASN A 117 7.81 -8.78 18.18
CA ASN A 117 8.66 -8.90 19.36
C ASN A 117 7.93 -9.23 20.68
N HIS A 118 6.67 -8.79 20.85
CA HIS A 118 5.90 -9.02 22.07
C HIS A 118 5.67 -10.52 22.33
N GLY A 119 5.07 -11.23 21.38
CA GLY A 119 4.82 -12.67 21.57
C GLY A 119 6.10 -13.51 21.66
N ARG A 120 7.21 -13.08 21.03
CA ARG A 120 8.51 -13.73 21.24
C ARG A 120 9.02 -13.54 22.67
N ALA A 121 8.84 -12.36 23.24
CA ALA A 121 9.17 -12.09 24.63
C ALA A 121 8.29 -12.91 25.60
N VAL A 122 6.98 -12.95 25.38
CA VAL A 122 6.06 -13.79 26.17
C VAL A 122 6.47 -15.27 26.10
N ALA A 123 6.80 -15.78 24.90
CA ALA A 123 7.26 -17.14 24.71
C ALA A 123 8.57 -17.45 25.47
N ARG A 124 9.57 -16.57 25.39
CA ARG A 124 10.82 -16.74 26.14
C ARG A 124 10.58 -16.78 27.65
N VAL A 125 9.78 -15.86 28.19
CA VAL A 125 9.49 -15.80 29.62
C VAL A 125 8.70 -17.04 30.04
N ALA A 126 7.73 -17.47 29.23
CA ALA A 126 6.98 -18.70 29.47
C ALA A 126 7.91 -19.91 29.61
N GLN A 127 8.85 -20.07 28.68
CA GLN A 127 9.85 -21.12 28.70
C GLN A 127 10.69 -21.07 29.98
N GLN A 128 11.22 -19.90 30.35
CA GLN A 128 12.04 -19.73 31.56
C GLN A 128 11.28 -20.06 32.85
N MET A 129 9.98 -19.79 32.88
CA MET A 129 9.11 -20.05 34.03
C MET A 129 8.41 -21.43 33.99
N SER A 130 8.73 -22.28 33.00
CA SER A 130 8.10 -23.61 32.82
C SER A 130 6.58 -23.56 32.61
N LEU A 131 6.10 -22.56 31.87
CA LEU A 131 4.69 -22.33 31.53
C LEU A 131 4.40 -22.78 30.08
N GLN A 132 3.13 -23.04 29.78
CA GLN A 132 2.67 -23.21 28.40
C GLN A 132 2.48 -21.84 27.73
N CYS A 133 2.62 -21.75 26.41
CA CYS A 133 2.47 -20.49 25.69
C CYS A 133 1.80 -20.70 24.32
N ARG A 134 0.76 -19.91 24.05
CA ARG A 134 0.09 -19.81 22.75
C ARG A 134 0.15 -18.38 22.22
N ILE A 135 0.69 -18.22 21.02
CA ILE A 135 0.84 -16.91 20.38
C ILE A 135 0.00 -16.86 19.11
N TYR A 136 -0.98 -15.97 19.10
CA TYR A 136 -1.83 -15.69 17.94
C TYR A 136 -1.15 -14.65 17.05
N VAL A 137 -1.11 -14.93 15.75
CA VAL A 137 -0.46 -14.07 14.75
C VAL A 137 -1.38 -13.91 13.54
N PRO A 138 -1.43 -12.74 12.88
CA PRO A 138 -2.20 -12.57 11.67
C PRO A 138 -1.61 -13.38 10.51
N CYS A 139 -2.44 -13.73 9.53
CA CYS A 139 -2.03 -14.50 8.36
C CYS A 139 -0.99 -13.77 7.49
N THR A 140 -0.93 -12.43 7.61
CA THR A 140 0.03 -11.56 6.94
C THR A 140 1.43 -11.56 7.58
N MET A 141 1.60 -12.12 8.79
CA MET A 141 2.91 -12.16 9.45
C MET A 141 3.89 -13.04 8.67
N HIS A 142 5.05 -12.47 8.34
CA HIS A 142 6.12 -13.19 7.64
C HIS A 142 6.57 -14.47 8.37
N ALA A 143 6.73 -15.58 7.64
CA ALA A 143 7.03 -16.91 8.18
C ALA A 143 8.29 -16.96 9.05
N TYR A 144 9.32 -16.16 8.71
CA TYR A 144 10.52 -16.00 9.54
C TYR A 144 10.20 -15.58 10.98
N THR A 145 9.30 -14.60 11.16
CA THR A 145 8.92 -14.07 12.48
C THR A 145 8.13 -15.10 13.26
N GLN A 146 7.20 -15.80 12.59
CA GLN A 146 6.46 -16.91 13.20
C GLN A 146 7.44 -17.98 13.72
N GLU A 147 8.45 -18.34 12.93
CA GLU A 147 9.42 -19.36 13.32
C GLU A 147 10.31 -18.93 14.48
N LYS A 148 10.67 -17.64 14.56
CA LYS A 148 11.36 -17.09 15.73
C LYS A 148 10.53 -17.25 17.01
N ILE A 149 9.21 -17.08 16.94
CA ILE A 149 8.33 -17.31 18.10
C ILE A 149 8.26 -18.80 18.44
N ARG A 150 8.07 -19.69 17.45
CA ARG A 150 8.06 -21.15 17.65
C ARG A 150 9.36 -21.65 18.29
N SER A 151 10.49 -21.09 17.89
CA SER A 151 11.81 -21.47 18.41
C SER A 151 11.99 -21.18 19.91
N GLU A 152 11.16 -20.32 20.52
CA GLU A 152 11.14 -20.09 21.97
C GLU A 152 10.25 -21.11 22.71
N GLY A 153 9.60 -22.04 22.01
CA GLY A 153 8.77 -23.10 22.58
C GLY A 153 7.26 -22.80 22.63
N ALA A 154 6.79 -21.75 21.97
CA ALA A 154 5.37 -21.41 21.90
C ALA A 154 4.64 -22.14 20.76
N GLU A 155 3.37 -22.47 21.01
CA GLU A 155 2.41 -22.87 19.98
C GLU A 155 1.93 -21.61 19.22
N VAL A 156 2.23 -21.51 17.93
CA VAL A 156 1.83 -20.35 17.10
C VAL A 156 0.55 -20.64 16.35
N MET A 157 -0.49 -19.84 16.62
CA MET A 157 -1.82 -19.92 16.02
C MET A 157 -1.96 -18.85 14.94
N VAL A 158 -2.00 -19.23 13.67
CA VAL A 158 -2.20 -18.28 12.57
C VAL A 158 -3.70 -18.01 12.42
N VAL A 159 -4.09 -16.75 12.53
CA VAL A 159 -5.47 -16.28 12.43
C VAL A 159 -5.71 -15.73 11.03
N ASP A 160 -6.85 -16.06 10.42
CA ASP A 160 -7.28 -15.51 9.14
C ASP A 160 -7.85 -14.10 9.34
N GLY A 161 -6.98 -13.09 9.32
CA GLY A 161 -7.31 -11.69 9.57
C GLY A 161 -6.09 -10.83 9.88
N ASP A 162 -6.33 -9.56 10.22
CA ASP A 162 -5.31 -8.59 10.62
C ASP A 162 -4.90 -8.70 12.10
N TYR A 163 -4.02 -7.81 12.55
CA TYR A 163 -3.53 -7.80 13.93
C TYR A 163 -4.66 -7.60 14.96
N ASP A 164 -5.60 -6.70 14.69
CA ASP A 164 -6.69 -6.41 15.61
C ASP A 164 -7.59 -7.66 15.77
N HIS A 165 -7.85 -8.38 14.67
CA HIS A 165 -8.55 -9.66 14.72
C HIS A 165 -7.77 -10.75 15.50
N ALA A 166 -6.43 -10.77 15.37
CA ALA A 166 -5.60 -11.68 16.14
C ALA A 166 -5.66 -11.39 17.66
N VAL A 167 -5.72 -10.11 18.05
CA VAL A 167 -5.89 -9.67 19.45
C VAL A 167 -7.24 -10.14 20.01
N GLU A 168 -8.33 -9.91 19.27
CA GLU A 168 -9.68 -10.37 19.66
C GLU A 168 -9.75 -11.89 19.83
N THR A 169 -9.12 -12.62 18.90
CA THR A 169 -9.06 -14.09 18.91
C THR A 169 -8.28 -14.60 20.13
N ALA A 170 -7.13 -13.99 20.44
CA ALA A 170 -6.33 -14.33 21.62
C ALA A 170 -7.09 -14.08 22.93
N ALA A 171 -7.79 -12.94 23.04
CA ALA A 171 -8.60 -12.61 24.21
C ALA A 171 -9.74 -13.61 24.41
N THR A 172 -10.44 -13.98 23.33
CA THR A 172 -11.48 -15.01 23.35
C THR A 172 -10.94 -16.36 23.81
N ALA A 173 -9.79 -16.77 23.28
CA ALA A 173 -9.15 -18.03 23.65
C ALA A 173 -8.71 -18.06 25.13
N ALA A 174 -8.24 -16.93 25.67
CA ALA A 174 -7.87 -16.82 27.08
C ALA A 174 -9.08 -16.99 28.00
N ASN A 175 -10.20 -16.35 27.69
CA ASN A 175 -11.44 -16.45 28.47
C ASN A 175 -12.04 -17.86 28.48
N GLN A 176 -11.80 -18.65 27.43
CA GLN A 176 -12.30 -20.02 27.32
C GLN A 176 -11.40 -21.06 28.01
N MET A 177 -10.20 -20.67 28.45
CA MET A 177 -9.24 -21.59 29.03
C MET A 177 -9.17 -21.43 30.57
N PRO A 178 -9.47 -22.47 31.37
CA PRO A 178 -9.54 -22.37 32.84
C PRO A 178 -8.26 -21.88 33.54
N GLN A 179 -7.09 -22.01 32.91
CA GLN A 179 -5.81 -21.47 33.36
C GLN A 179 -5.08 -20.70 32.26
N GLY A 180 -5.86 -20.08 31.36
CA GLY A 180 -5.34 -19.16 30.35
C GLY A 180 -5.16 -17.77 30.94
N ILE A 181 -3.98 -17.18 30.78
CA ILE A 181 -3.71 -15.79 31.15
C ILE A 181 -3.38 -15.03 29.88
N LEU A 182 -4.22 -14.05 29.53
CA LEU A 182 -3.91 -13.12 28.46
C LEU A 182 -2.77 -12.21 28.88
N ILE A 183 -1.73 -12.11 28.07
CA ILE A 183 -0.57 -11.21 28.24
C ILE A 183 -0.48 -10.35 26.99
N GLN A 184 -1.35 -9.35 26.90
CA GLN A 184 -1.32 -8.35 25.82
C GLN A 184 -0.69 -7.03 26.27
N ASP A 185 0.05 -6.39 25.36
CA ASP A 185 0.69 -5.08 25.54
C ASP A 185 -0.19 -3.89 25.09
N THR A 186 -1.48 -4.14 24.86
CA THR A 186 -2.52 -3.13 24.62
C THR A 186 -3.73 -3.39 25.52
N THR A 187 -4.55 -2.36 25.74
CA THR A 187 -5.77 -2.45 26.55
C THR A 187 -6.96 -2.93 25.75
N LEU A 188 -7.84 -3.67 26.41
CA LEU A 188 -9.16 -4.08 25.92
C LEU A 188 -10.19 -3.73 26.99
N ASP A 189 -11.47 -3.69 26.64
CA ASP A 189 -12.53 -3.43 27.61
C ASP A 189 -12.49 -4.44 28.77
N GLY A 190 -12.32 -3.94 30.00
CA GLY A 190 -12.18 -4.77 31.19
C GLY A 190 -10.81 -5.44 31.38
N TYR A 191 -9.80 -5.07 30.57
CA TYR A 191 -8.44 -5.61 30.62
C TYR A 191 -7.39 -4.48 30.59
N GLU A 192 -7.02 -4.01 31.78
CA GLU A 192 -6.19 -2.81 31.98
C GLU A 192 -4.98 -3.08 32.89
N GLU A 193 -5.11 -4.03 33.83
CA GLU A 193 -4.10 -4.30 34.85
C GLU A 193 -2.79 -4.85 34.28
N ILE A 194 -2.86 -5.90 33.45
CA ILE A 194 -1.67 -6.51 32.85
C ILE A 194 -0.98 -5.54 31.87
N PRO A 195 -1.68 -4.81 30.97
CA PRO A 195 -1.07 -3.75 30.17
C PRO A 195 -0.39 -2.67 31.01
N ALA A 196 -0.97 -2.27 32.14
CA ALA A 196 -0.35 -1.31 33.05
C ALA A 196 0.99 -1.83 33.61
N TRP A 197 1.06 -3.12 33.97
CA TRP A 197 2.34 -3.75 34.33
C TRP A 197 3.30 -3.80 33.13
N VAL A 198 2.85 -4.09 31.92
CA VAL A 198 3.73 -4.04 30.73
C VAL A 198 4.39 -2.66 30.61
N VAL A 199 3.61 -1.57 30.76
CA VAL A 199 4.10 -0.18 30.74
C VAL A 199 5.08 0.07 31.89
N GLU A 200 4.77 -0.39 33.11
CA GLU A 200 5.65 -0.27 34.28
C GLU A 200 7.01 -0.95 34.03
N GLY A 201 7.00 -2.15 33.43
CA GLY A 201 8.21 -2.90 33.10
C GLY A 201 9.14 -2.15 32.14
N TYR A 202 8.58 -1.43 31.17
CA TYR A 202 9.36 -0.61 30.24
C TYR A 202 10.14 0.52 30.91
N ALA A 203 9.75 0.96 32.11
CA ALA A 203 10.47 2.01 32.85
C ALA A 203 11.90 1.61 33.23
N THR A 204 12.22 0.32 33.30
CA THR A 204 13.59 -0.16 33.56
C THR A 204 14.59 0.39 32.54
N LEU A 205 14.25 0.38 31.25
CA LEU A 205 15.10 0.93 30.20
C LEU A 205 15.40 2.42 30.41
N LEU A 206 14.39 3.18 30.86
CA LEU A 206 14.48 4.62 31.06
C LEU A 206 15.34 4.96 32.30
N GLN A 207 15.16 4.19 33.38
CA GLN A 207 15.98 4.30 34.58
C GLN A 207 17.45 3.95 34.30
N GLU A 208 17.71 2.90 33.51
CA GLU A 208 19.06 2.57 33.06
C GLU A 208 19.68 3.68 32.22
N ALA A 209 18.95 4.22 31.24
CA ALA A 209 19.44 5.28 30.36
C ALA A 209 19.79 6.54 31.16
N ASP A 210 18.92 6.94 32.10
CA ASP A 210 19.19 8.06 33.01
C ASP A 210 20.41 7.76 33.88
N ALA A 211 20.52 6.59 34.50
CA ALA A 211 21.68 6.24 35.33
C ALA A 211 23.00 6.31 34.53
N GLN A 212 22.98 5.83 33.29
CA GLN A 212 24.12 5.87 32.37
C GLN A 212 24.48 7.30 31.95
N LEU A 213 23.50 8.17 31.66
CA LEU A 213 23.74 9.59 31.37
C LEU A 213 24.28 10.34 32.59
N HIS A 214 23.71 10.11 33.78
CA HIS A 214 24.17 10.75 35.02
C HIS A 214 25.61 10.35 35.36
N ALA A 215 26.00 9.10 35.11
CA ALA A 215 27.39 8.65 35.27
C ALA A 215 28.38 9.42 34.36
N LEU A 216 27.88 10.01 33.27
CA LEU A 216 28.65 10.88 32.37
C LEU A 216 28.52 12.38 32.72
N GLY A 217 27.81 12.73 33.80
CA GLY A 217 27.50 14.12 34.15
C GLY A 217 26.52 14.80 33.18
N LEU A 218 25.73 14.01 32.47
CA LEU A 218 24.76 14.48 31.48
C LEU A 218 23.32 14.22 31.94
N LYS A 219 22.41 15.01 31.40
CA LYS A 219 20.96 14.86 31.57
C LYS A 219 20.29 15.23 30.25
N ASN A 220 19.51 14.31 29.67
CA ASN A 220 18.79 14.59 28.44
C ASN A 220 17.67 15.60 28.68
N ASN A 221 17.48 16.52 27.74
CA ASN A 221 16.37 17.47 27.69
C ASN A 221 15.37 17.16 26.56
N LEU A 222 15.69 16.19 25.71
CA LEU A 222 14.81 15.68 24.66
C LEU A 222 14.96 14.16 24.54
N VAL A 223 13.85 13.46 24.31
CA VAL A 223 13.81 12.02 24.04
C VAL A 223 12.90 11.74 22.84
N VAL A 224 13.32 10.82 21.97
CA VAL A 224 12.52 10.38 20.81
C VAL A 224 12.01 8.96 21.05
N ALA A 225 10.69 8.80 21.05
CA ALA A 225 9.99 7.57 21.37
C ALA A 225 9.25 7.01 20.14
N PRO A 226 9.65 5.83 19.62
CA PRO A 226 8.85 5.08 18.67
C PRO A 226 7.48 4.70 19.24
N VAL A 227 6.43 4.83 18.43
CA VAL A 227 5.03 4.61 18.82
C VAL A 227 4.38 3.57 17.92
N GLY A 228 3.77 2.54 18.53
CA GLY A 228 2.78 1.65 17.90
C GLY A 228 1.42 1.90 18.56
N VAL A 229 0.89 0.94 19.33
CA VAL A 229 -0.32 1.15 20.15
C VAL A 229 -0.17 2.21 21.27
N GLY A 230 1.04 2.70 21.54
CA GLY A 230 1.29 3.79 22.50
C GLY A 230 1.82 3.38 23.88
N SER A 231 1.80 2.10 24.26
CA SER A 231 2.22 1.64 25.60
C SER A 231 3.68 1.99 25.96
N PHE A 232 4.61 1.85 25.00
CA PHE A 232 6.00 2.27 25.22
C PHE A 232 6.13 3.79 25.31
N ALA A 233 5.47 4.52 24.42
CA ALA A 233 5.45 5.99 24.44
C ALA A 233 4.84 6.52 25.75
N GLN A 234 3.84 5.84 26.30
CA GLN A 234 3.24 6.16 27.60
C GLN A 234 4.28 6.03 28.72
N ALA A 235 5.06 4.94 28.74
CA ALA A 235 6.13 4.77 29.72
C ALA A 235 7.18 5.89 29.61
N VAL A 236 7.63 6.19 28.38
CA VAL A 236 8.60 7.26 28.11
C VAL A 236 8.07 8.61 28.56
N ALA A 237 6.85 8.97 28.14
CA ALA A 237 6.24 10.25 28.43
C ALA A 237 6.00 10.42 29.93
N THR A 238 5.44 9.42 30.60
CA THR A 238 5.21 9.46 32.05
C THR A 238 6.51 9.64 32.81
N TYR A 239 7.55 8.86 32.50
CA TYR A 239 8.83 8.92 33.21
C TYR A 239 9.57 10.26 33.00
N TYR A 240 9.71 10.72 31.74
CA TYR A 240 10.47 11.92 31.47
C TYR A 240 9.74 13.21 31.82
N LYS A 241 8.39 13.21 31.80
CA LYS A 241 7.58 14.36 32.20
C LYS A 241 7.32 14.42 33.71
N SER A 242 7.69 13.37 34.47
CA SER A 242 7.65 13.36 35.94
C SER A 242 8.93 13.84 36.62
N ARG A 243 9.99 14.15 35.85
CA ARG A 243 11.25 14.65 36.39
C ARG A 243 11.09 16.07 36.91
N GLU A 244 11.93 16.44 37.89
CA GLU A 244 12.06 17.82 38.35
C GLU A 244 12.39 18.78 37.20
N THR A 245 13.20 18.33 36.24
CA THR A 245 13.42 19.01 34.96
C THR A 245 12.90 18.09 33.84
N PRO A 246 11.66 18.29 33.38
CA PRO A 246 11.05 17.49 32.33
C PRO A 246 11.85 17.54 31.03
N ALA A 247 11.92 16.42 30.32
CA ALA A 247 12.42 16.40 28.95
C ALA A 247 11.27 16.61 27.95
N THR A 248 11.59 17.15 26.78
CA THR A 248 10.69 17.16 25.62
C THR A 248 10.53 15.73 25.11
N VAL A 249 9.29 15.28 24.91
CA VAL A 249 8.96 13.97 24.38
C VAL A 249 8.51 14.11 22.92
N VAL A 250 9.30 13.53 22.01
CA VAL A 250 8.99 13.47 20.58
C VAL A 250 8.52 12.06 20.23
N ALA A 251 7.26 11.92 19.84
CA ALA A 251 6.69 10.69 19.32
C ALA A 251 6.98 10.54 17.82
N VAL A 252 7.36 9.33 17.39
CA VAL A 252 7.51 8.96 15.98
C VAL A 252 6.66 7.75 15.62
N GLU A 253 5.95 7.85 14.50
CA GLU A 253 5.15 6.78 13.88
C GLU A 253 5.56 6.57 12.41
N PRO A 254 5.25 5.42 11.80
CA PRO A 254 5.32 5.28 10.34
C PRO A 254 4.27 6.18 9.66
N ASP A 255 4.59 6.72 8.47
CA ASP A 255 3.65 7.47 7.65
C ASP A 255 2.35 6.69 7.38
N THR A 256 2.47 5.36 7.26
CA THR A 256 1.41 4.40 6.92
C THR A 256 0.59 3.91 8.11
N ALA A 257 0.98 4.23 9.36
CA ALA A 257 0.17 3.95 10.55
C ALA A 257 0.30 5.08 11.61
N PRO A 258 -0.16 6.31 11.30
CA PRO A 258 0.05 7.48 12.16
C PRO A 258 -1.08 7.67 13.18
N SER A 259 -1.46 6.61 13.90
CA SER A 259 -2.66 6.59 14.76
C SER A 259 -2.66 7.66 15.87
N LEU A 260 -1.53 7.87 16.55
CA LEU A 260 -1.36 8.88 17.59
C LEU A 260 -1.34 10.28 16.99
N THR A 261 -0.54 10.50 15.94
CA THR A 261 -0.44 11.79 15.27
C THR A 261 -1.80 12.22 14.75
N HIS A 262 -2.57 11.31 14.15
CA HIS A 262 -3.91 11.58 13.68
C HIS A 262 -4.88 11.86 14.84
N SER A 263 -4.86 11.05 15.89
CA SER A 263 -5.70 11.27 17.08
C SER A 263 -5.41 12.61 17.77
N LEU A 264 -4.14 13.01 17.88
CA LEU A 264 -3.71 14.30 18.42
C LEU A 264 -4.25 15.47 17.59
N GLN A 265 -4.23 15.35 16.26
CA GLN A 265 -4.77 16.35 15.34
C GLN A 265 -6.30 16.49 15.46
N GLN A 266 -7.02 15.39 15.68
CA GLN A 266 -8.48 15.40 15.87
C GLN A 266 -8.91 15.78 17.29
N GLY A 267 -8.02 15.64 18.28
CA GLY A 267 -8.31 15.88 19.69
C GLY A 267 -9.05 14.74 20.41
N HIS A 268 -9.30 13.63 19.73
CA HIS A 268 -9.91 12.41 20.29
C HIS A 268 -9.31 11.15 19.64
N PRO A 269 -9.39 9.97 20.28
CA PRO A 269 -8.93 8.71 19.69
C PRO A 269 -9.59 8.49 18.33
N THR A 270 -8.78 8.23 17.32
CA THR A 270 -9.25 7.99 15.95
C THR A 270 -8.39 6.88 15.32
N SER A 271 -9.03 5.80 14.91
CA SER A 271 -8.36 4.71 14.19
C SER A 271 -8.03 5.12 12.77
N VAL A 272 -6.91 4.60 12.27
CA VAL A 272 -6.47 4.76 10.87
C VAL A 272 -6.32 3.40 10.22
N VAL A 273 -6.68 3.31 8.94
CA VAL A 273 -6.37 2.13 8.12
C VAL A 273 -4.86 2.11 7.88
N THR A 274 -4.20 1.00 8.17
CA THR A 274 -2.76 0.85 7.97
C THR A 274 -2.45 0.22 6.61
N SER A 275 -1.24 0.47 6.11
CA SER A 275 -0.69 -0.25 4.96
C SER A 275 0.63 -0.93 5.35
N PRO A 276 1.13 -1.91 4.57
CA PRO A 276 2.37 -2.62 4.89
C PRO A 276 3.54 -1.67 5.18
N SER A 277 4.30 -1.98 6.23
CA SER A 277 5.49 -1.21 6.62
C SER A 277 6.61 -2.12 7.15
N ILE A 278 7.87 -1.73 6.88
CA ILE A 278 9.05 -2.37 7.49
C ILE A 278 9.15 -2.09 9.00
N MET A 279 8.47 -1.05 9.50
CA MET A 279 8.38 -0.71 10.92
C MET A 279 7.25 -1.50 11.61
N ALA A 280 7.22 -2.83 11.45
CA ALA A 280 6.13 -3.70 11.89
C ALA A 280 5.74 -3.55 13.37
N GLY A 281 6.71 -3.30 14.27
CA GLY A 281 6.42 -3.08 15.70
C GLY A 281 5.69 -1.75 16.00
N MET A 282 5.52 -0.89 15.00
CA MET A 282 4.89 0.42 15.06
C MET A 282 3.67 0.51 14.11
N ASN A 283 3.36 -0.53 13.34
CA ASN A 283 2.31 -0.52 12.31
C ASN A 283 0.90 -0.73 12.90
N CYS A 284 0.49 0.13 13.83
CA CYS A 284 -0.77 0.00 14.56
C CYS A 284 -1.81 1.02 14.11
N GLY A 285 -3.05 0.57 13.87
CA GLY A 285 -4.14 1.45 13.42
C GLY A 285 -4.79 2.27 14.53
N THR A 286 -4.70 1.81 15.78
CA THR A 286 -5.43 2.38 16.92
C THR A 286 -4.52 2.59 18.14
N VAL A 287 -4.58 3.77 18.74
CA VAL A 287 -3.90 4.06 20.02
C VAL A 287 -4.66 3.40 21.17
N SER A 288 -3.92 2.76 22.09
CA SER A 288 -4.49 2.17 23.31
C SER A 288 -5.30 3.21 24.10
N SER A 289 -6.49 2.81 24.54
CA SER A 289 -7.40 3.62 25.35
C SER A 289 -6.79 4.08 26.67
N ALA A 290 -5.91 3.30 27.30
CA ALA A 290 -5.20 3.69 28.51
C ALA A 290 -4.01 4.63 28.24
N ALA A 291 -3.35 4.47 27.10
CA ALA A 291 -2.24 5.34 26.72
C ALA A 291 -2.72 6.72 26.28
N TRP A 292 -3.85 6.80 25.58
CA TRP A 292 -4.33 8.02 24.94
C TRP A 292 -4.43 9.24 25.89
N PRO A 293 -5.11 9.19 27.05
CA PRO A 293 -5.24 10.38 27.91
C PRO A 293 -3.90 10.94 28.36
N LEU A 294 -2.91 10.07 28.61
CA LEU A 294 -1.57 10.46 28.99
C LEU A 294 -0.79 11.00 27.79
N LEU A 295 -0.84 10.32 26.64
CA LEU A 295 -0.11 10.76 25.45
C LEU A 295 -0.63 12.12 24.92
N GLN A 296 -1.94 12.34 24.96
CA GLN A 296 -2.56 13.62 24.61
C GLN A 296 -2.00 14.78 25.43
N GLN A 297 -1.74 14.54 26.72
CA GLN A 297 -1.23 15.55 27.65
C GLN A 297 0.29 15.68 27.65
N LEU A 298 1.01 14.55 27.54
CA LEU A 298 2.43 14.48 27.88
C LEU A 298 3.37 14.51 26.66
N VAL A 299 2.88 14.22 25.46
CA VAL A 299 3.69 14.31 24.23
C VAL A 299 3.79 15.76 23.77
N ASP A 300 5.02 16.27 23.62
CA ASP A 300 5.28 17.64 23.16
C ASP A 300 5.19 17.75 21.64
N VAL A 301 5.68 16.74 20.93
CA VAL A 301 5.76 16.72 19.46
C VAL A 301 5.41 15.33 18.95
N SER A 302 4.57 15.24 17.92
CA SER A 302 4.28 13.98 17.21
C SER A 302 4.55 14.16 15.73
N LEU A 303 5.29 13.24 15.13
CA LEU A 303 5.61 13.25 13.71
C LEU A 303 5.68 11.84 13.14
N THR A 304 5.76 11.77 11.82
CA THR A 304 5.84 10.51 11.09
C THR A 304 7.12 10.39 10.26
N VAL A 305 7.56 9.18 9.96
CA VAL A 305 8.66 8.91 9.02
C VAL A 305 8.25 7.86 8.02
N SER A 306 8.78 7.96 6.81
CA SER A 306 8.59 6.93 5.79
C SER A 306 9.46 5.70 6.08
N ASP A 307 9.08 4.56 5.53
CA ASP A 307 9.90 3.35 5.54
C ASP A 307 11.28 3.60 4.93
N TRP A 308 11.37 4.39 3.86
CA TRP A 308 12.64 4.77 3.25
C TRP A 308 13.55 5.54 4.20
N GLU A 309 13.03 6.54 4.90
CA GLU A 309 13.83 7.31 5.88
C GLU A 309 14.28 6.43 7.05
N SER A 310 13.43 5.52 7.53
CA SER A 310 13.81 4.53 8.53
C SER A 310 14.91 3.61 8.01
N HIS A 311 14.80 3.12 6.76
CA HIS A 311 15.83 2.30 6.13
C HIS A 311 17.17 3.04 5.99
N CYS A 312 17.17 4.31 5.57
CA CYS A 312 18.39 5.12 5.54
C CYS A 312 19.01 5.26 6.94
N ALA A 313 18.20 5.47 7.97
CA ALA A 313 18.68 5.51 9.34
C ALA A 313 19.25 4.16 9.82
N VAL A 314 18.68 3.02 9.39
CA VAL A 314 19.26 1.69 9.64
C VAL A 314 20.64 1.58 9.01
N GLN A 315 20.80 2.02 7.76
CA GLN A 315 22.09 1.98 7.06
C GLN A 315 23.15 2.84 7.76
N ASP A 316 22.77 4.05 8.21
CA ASP A 316 23.67 4.97 8.91
C ASP A 316 24.12 4.44 10.27
N LEU A 317 23.22 3.78 11.01
CA LEU A 317 23.56 3.12 12.27
C LEU A 317 24.44 1.89 12.05
N ALA A 318 24.14 1.09 11.03
CA ALA A 318 24.94 -0.08 10.65
C ALA A 318 26.37 0.32 10.23
N ALA A 319 26.54 1.44 9.52
CA ALA A 319 27.85 2.00 9.17
C ALA A 319 28.71 2.35 10.40
N GLN A 320 28.06 2.59 11.55
CA GLN A 320 28.71 2.82 12.84
C GLN A 320 28.76 1.56 13.72
N SER A 321 28.50 0.38 13.15
CA SER A 321 28.41 -0.91 13.87
C SER A 321 27.34 -0.94 14.98
N ILE A 322 26.29 -0.14 14.82
CA ILE A 322 25.14 -0.12 15.74
C ILE A 322 24.04 -0.98 15.14
N ASP A 323 23.76 -2.10 15.80
CA ASP A 323 22.65 -2.97 15.44
C ASP A 323 21.31 -2.31 15.83
N SER A 324 20.49 -2.00 14.83
CA SER A 324 19.17 -1.39 14.98
C SER A 324 18.24 -1.82 13.83
N GLY A 325 17.04 -2.27 14.15
CA GLY A 325 16.00 -2.54 13.15
C GLY A 325 15.19 -1.29 12.79
N PRO A 326 14.28 -1.38 11.80
CA PRO A 326 13.51 -0.22 11.33
C PRO A 326 12.75 0.53 12.43
N CYS A 327 12.14 -0.18 13.40
CA CYS A 327 11.41 0.51 14.49
C CYS A 327 12.36 1.29 15.41
N GLY A 328 13.59 0.80 15.60
CA GLY A 328 14.60 1.47 16.41
C GLY A 328 15.22 2.68 15.70
N ALA A 329 15.56 2.50 14.43
CA ALA A 329 16.15 3.53 13.58
C ALA A 329 15.20 4.70 13.27
N ALA A 330 13.88 4.48 13.35
CA ALA A 330 12.87 5.53 13.22
C ALA A 330 13.12 6.73 14.15
N SER A 331 13.70 6.50 15.33
CA SER A 331 14.06 7.58 16.27
C SER A 331 15.14 8.54 15.70
N LEU A 332 16.11 8.01 14.96
CA LEU A 332 17.15 8.80 14.28
C LEU A 332 16.57 9.55 13.07
N ALA A 333 15.75 8.88 12.26
CA ALA A 333 15.05 9.52 11.15
C ALA A 333 14.17 10.69 11.63
N ALA A 334 13.44 10.48 12.73
CA ALA A 334 12.56 11.47 13.33
C ALA A 334 13.29 12.72 13.81
N ILE A 335 14.40 12.58 14.53
CA ILE A 335 15.09 13.76 15.08
C ILE A 335 15.71 14.62 13.98
N ARG A 336 16.23 14.00 12.92
CA ARG A 336 16.77 14.70 11.75
C ARG A 336 15.68 15.47 11.04
N ARG A 337 14.54 14.82 10.79
CA ARG A 337 13.36 15.48 10.24
C ARG A 337 12.94 16.66 11.11
N PHE A 338 12.79 16.44 12.42
CA PHE A 338 12.33 17.47 13.33
C PHE A 338 13.26 18.67 13.34
N LYS A 339 14.59 18.45 13.34
CA LYS A 339 15.57 19.53 13.25
C LYS A 339 15.50 20.29 11.92
N ALA A 340 15.32 19.58 10.80
CA ALA A 340 15.25 20.19 9.47
C ALA A 340 13.99 21.05 9.28
N GLU A 341 12.87 20.66 9.88
CA GLU A 341 11.57 21.36 9.77
C GLU A 341 11.30 22.33 10.94
N ALA A 342 12.13 22.31 12.00
CA ALA A 342 11.96 23.21 13.14
C ALA A 342 12.20 24.68 12.75
N SER A 343 11.32 25.57 13.21
CA SER A 343 11.52 27.01 13.08
C SER A 343 12.88 27.43 13.66
N PRO A 344 13.61 28.38 13.05
CA PRO A 344 14.82 28.95 13.64
C PRO A 344 14.60 29.57 15.04
N THR A 345 13.38 29.93 15.38
CA THR A 345 13.00 30.47 16.70
C THR A 345 12.56 29.39 17.70
N SER A 346 12.60 28.12 17.31
CA SER A 346 12.25 26.98 18.17
C SER A 346 13.21 26.86 19.35
N THR A 347 12.67 26.58 20.54
CA THR A 347 13.46 26.33 21.76
C THR A 347 13.75 24.84 21.97
N PHE A 348 13.31 23.95 21.07
CA PHE A 348 13.51 22.50 21.21
C PHE A 348 14.97 22.08 21.06
N PHE A 349 15.77 22.87 20.35
CA PHE A 349 17.19 22.60 20.11
C PHE A 349 18.04 23.77 20.60
N SER A 350 19.11 23.46 21.33
CA SER A 350 20.13 24.41 21.74
C SER A 350 21.51 23.73 21.71
N PRO A 351 22.61 24.50 21.67
CA PRO A 351 23.96 23.94 21.79
C PRO A 351 24.18 23.13 23.07
N GLU A 352 23.37 23.33 24.12
CA GLU A 352 23.42 22.58 25.38
C GLU A 352 22.54 21.33 25.39
N SER A 353 21.76 21.09 24.33
CA SER A 353 20.79 20.01 24.29
C SER A 353 21.45 18.63 24.28
N VAL A 354 20.91 17.74 25.09
CA VAL A 354 21.31 16.33 25.17
C VAL A 354 20.10 15.51 24.75
N ILE A 355 20.22 14.84 23.61
CA ILE A 355 19.13 14.10 22.98
C ILE A 355 19.31 12.60 23.25
N LEU A 356 18.23 11.94 23.66
CA LEU A 356 18.16 10.50 23.80
C LEU A 356 17.30 9.89 22.69
N LEU A 357 17.88 8.99 21.89
CA LEU A 357 17.20 8.18 20.90
C LEU A 357 16.95 6.78 21.45
N LEU A 358 15.74 6.26 21.29
CA LEU A 358 15.37 4.93 21.78
C LEU A 358 15.34 3.94 20.62
N SER A 359 16.39 3.12 20.50
CA SER A 359 16.47 2.05 19.49
C SER A 359 15.82 0.78 20.04
N THR A 360 14.54 0.61 19.76
CA THR A 360 13.66 -0.41 20.36
C THR A 360 13.92 -1.85 19.91
N GLU A 361 14.57 -2.06 18.77
CA GLU A 361 14.83 -3.40 18.24
C GLU A 361 16.15 -3.49 17.47
N GLY A 362 16.63 -4.73 17.27
CA GLY A 362 17.77 -5.07 16.43
C GLY A 362 17.41 -5.40 14.99
N SER A 363 18.42 -5.66 14.18
CA SER A 363 18.28 -5.91 12.74
C SER A 363 17.48 -7.18 12.45
N ARG A 364 16.70 -7.13 11.36
CA ARG A 364 15.99 -8.27 10.78
C ARG A 364 15.95 -8.16 9.26
N PRO A 365 15.74 -9.25 8.51
CA PRO A 365 15.47 -9.17 7.08
C PRO A 365 14.15 -8.43 6.80
N TYR A 366 14.15 -7.57 5.79
CA TYR A 366 12.98 -6.89 5.24
C TYR A 366 13.25 -6.51 3.78
N GLU A 367 12.20 -6.28 3.00
CA GLU A 367 12.30 -5.75 1.63
C GLU A 367 12.70 -4.28 1.68
N VAL A 368 13.71 -3.89 0.89
CA VAL A 368 14.18 -2.50 0.86
C VAL A 368 13.05 -1.62 0.32
N PRO A 369 12.55 -0.65 1.11
CA PRO A 369 11.48 0.24 0.65
C PRO A 369 11.99 1.17 -0.46
N MET A 370 11.07 1.73 -1.23
CA MET A 370 11.39 2.77 -2.21
C MET A 370 11.15 4.17 -1.63
N ASP A 371 11.87 5.17 -2.16
CA ASP A 371 11.67 6.57 -1.77
C ASP A 371 10.27 7.06 -2.20
N VAL A 372 9.48 7.48 -1.21
CA VAL A 372 8.12 8.03 -1.38
C VAL A 372 8.09 9.57 -1.37
N SER A 373 9.24 10.22 -1.15
CA SER A 373 9.38 11.68 -1.09
C SER A 373 9.46 12.36 -2.46
N VAL A 374 9.33 11.60 -3.54
CA VAL A 374 9.44 12.07 -4.92
C VAL A 374 8.12 12.70 -5.39
N ASP A 375 8.16 13.95 -5.86
CA ASP A 375 7.01 14.68 -6.43
C ASP A 375 7.17 15.00 -7.92
N ASP A 376 8.39 14.98 -8.45
CA ASP A 376 8.64 15.28 -9.86
C ASP A 376 8.07 14.17 -10.74
N PRO A 377 7.29 14.49 -11.80
CA PRO A 377 6.61 13.48 -12.60
C PRO A 377 7.60 12.55 -13.33
N VAL A 378 8.79 13.03 -13.69
CA VAL A 378 9.81 12.22 -14.35
C VAL A 378 10.38 11.21 -13.36
N ALA A 379 10.82 11.69 -12.20
CA ALA A 379 11.37 10.83 -11.16
C ALA A 379 10.32 9.81 -10.64
N LEU A 380 9.06 10.21 -10.50
CA LEU A 380 7.98 9.28 -10.17
C LEU A 380 7.76 8.23 -11.25
N THR A 381 7.84 8.60 -12.53
CA THR A 381 7.79 7.63 -13.64
C THR A 381 8.90 6.58 -13.49
N GLN A 382 10.13 7.02 -13.17
CA GLN A 382 11.25 6.09 -12.95
C GLN A 382 10.99 5.13 -11.78
N VAL A 383 10.43 5.63 -10.67
CA VAL A 383 10.12 4.79 -9.50
C VAL A 383 9.01 3.79 -9.81
N LEU A 384 7.89 4.23 -10.39
CA LEU A 384 6.76 3.34 -10.73
C LEU A 384 7.17 2.26 -11.75
N THR A 385 8.06 2.59 -12.69
CA THR A 385 8.58 1.65 -13.69
C THR A 385 9.41 0.53 -13.05
N ARG A 386 10.13 0.82 -11.95
CA ARG A 386 10.93 -0.17 -11.22
C ARG A 386 10.10 -1.18 -10.44
N ILE A 387 8.80 -0.93 -10.29
CA ILE A 387 7.88 -1.84 -9.62
C ILE A 387 7.25 -2.75 -10.67
N ASN A 388 7.53 -4.05 -10.58
CA ASN A 388 6.86 -5.03 -11.42
C ASN A 388 5.37 -5.11 -11.05
N SER A 389 4.52 -4.69 -11.96
CA SER A 389 3.06 -4.77 -11.87
C SER A 389 2.48 -5.46 -13.10
N SER A 390 3.23 -6.37 -13.70
CA SER A 390 2.76 -7.11 -14.88
C SER A 390 1.51 -7.91 -14.55
N ASN A 391 0.53 -7.83 -15.46
CA ASN A 391 -0.79 -8.43 -15.31
C ASN A 391 -0.69 -9.98 -15.23
N PRO A 392 -1.10 -10.64 -14.12
CA PRO A 392 -1.08 -12.09 -13.94
C PRO A 392 -1.95 -12.91 -14.88
N THR A 393 -3.01 -12.37 -15.46
CA THR A 393 -4.01 -13.14 -16.24
C THR A 393 -3.84 -12.97 -17.74
N LEU A 394 -3.23 -11.87 -18.18
CA LEU A 394 -3.10 -11.54 -19.61
C LEU A 394 -2.13 -12.44 -20.38
N SER A 395 -1.02 -12.85 -19.77
CA SER A 395 0.09 -13.51 -20.47
C SER A 395 0.32 -14.95 -20.00
N LYS A 396 0.99 -15.76 -20.84
CA LYS A 396 1.33 -17.15 -20.49
C LYS A 396 2.26 -17.27 -19.28
N THR A 397 3.03 -16.23 -18.99
CA THR A 397 3.85 -16.15 -17.77
C THR A 397 3.05 -15.47 -16.67
N GLN A 398 3.10 -16.02 -15.45
CA GLN A 398 2.48 -15.39 -14.29
C GLN A 398 3.14 -14.04 -14.03
N GLY A 399 2.40 -12.97 -14.28
CA GLY A 399 2.76 -11.60 -13.89
C GLY A 399 2.80 -11.44 -12.36
N ALA A 400 3.40 -10.35 -11.91
CA ALA A 400 3.58 -10.08 -10.47
C ALA A 400 2.30 -9.61 -9.76
N GLY A 401 1.32 -9.08 -10.51
CA GLY A 401 0.14 -8.43 -9.95
C GLY A 401 0.44 -7.05 -9.36
N GLU A 402 -0.60 -6.39 -8.85
CA GLU A 402 -0.58 -4.94 -8.60
C GLU A 402 -0.29 -4.59 -7.12
N SER A 403 -0.15 -5.59 -6.25
CA SER A 403 0.04 -5.35 -4.81
C SER A 403 1.25 -4.49 -4.46
N ALA A 404 2.41 -4.71 -5.10
CA ALA A 404 3.62 -3.96 -4.79
C ALA A 404 3.50 -2.48 -5.18
N ILE A 405 2.94 -2.19 -6.35
CA ILE A 405 2.77 -0.81 -6.83
C ILE A 405 1.68 -0.08 -6.04
N THR A 406 0.59 -0.77 -5.69
CA THR A 406 -0.45 -0.20 -4.84
C THR A 406 0.03 0.06 -3.41
N ASN A 407 0.91 -0.79 -2.85
CA ASN A 407 1.55 -0.53 -1.56
C ASN A 407 2.44 0.73 -1.61
N TYR A 408 3.22 0.90 -2.68
CA TYR A 408 4.00 2.12 -2.90
C TYR A 408 3.11 3.37 -2.97
N LEU A 409 2.01 3.30 -3.72
CA LEU A 409 1.07 4.42 -3.85
C LEU A 409 0.38 4.77 -2.53
N CYS A 410 -0.03 3.77 -1.72
CA CYS A 410 -0.55 4.01 -0.38
C CYS A 410 0.48 4.75 0.49
N ALA A 411 1.74 4.30 0.50
CA ALA A 411 2.81 4.96 1.22
C ALA A 411 3.10 6.38 0.69
N TRP A 412 3.01 6.60 -0.63
CA TRP A 412 3.16 7.91 -1.27
C TRP A 412 2.06 8.88 -0.84
N PHE A 413 0.80 8.44 -0.79
CA PHE A 413 -0.32 9.25 -0.27
C PHE A 413 -0.16 9.50 1.23
N ALA A 414 0.19 8.47 2.00
CA ALA A 414 0.34 8.53 3.45
C ALA A 414 1.44 9.53 3.89
N HIS A 415 2.57 9.55 3.18
CA HIS A 415 3.67 10.52 3.36
C HIS A 415 3.21 11.97 3.25
N ARG A 416 2.18 12.21 2.43
CA ARG A 416 1.58 13.53 2.17
C ARG A 416 0.28 13.75 2.95
N ALA A 417 -0.11 12.87 3.86
CA ALA A 417 -1.40 12.94 4.54
C ALA A 417 -2.60 13.12 3.58
N ILE A 418 -2.52 12.50 2.40
CA ILE A 418 -3.63 12.43 1.45
C ILE A 418 -4.51 11.24 1.84
N GLU A 419 -5.81 11.48 1.94
CA GLU A 419 -6.82 10.43 2.17
C GLU A 419 -6.72 9.41 1.03
N HIS A 420 -6.68 8.12 1.35
CA HIS A 420 -6.60 7.09 0.32
C HIS A 420 -7.31 5.81 0.74
N HIS A 421 -7.80 5.09 -0.26
CA HIS A 421 -8.61 3.89 -0.08
C HIS A 421 -8.12 2.79 -1.02
N ARG A 422 -7.64 1.69 -0.44
CA ARG A 422 -7.30 0.46 -1.17
C ARG A 422 -8.59 -0.30 -1.47
N ILE A 423 -8.74 -0.77 -2.72
CA ILE A 423 -9.90 -1.54 -3.17
C ILE A 423 -9.36 -2.82 -3.80
N GLU A 424 -9.70 -3.97 -3.21
CA GLU A 424 -9.19 -5.27 -3.64
C GLU A 424 -10.32 -6.30 -3.56
N THR A 425 -11.10 -6.43 -4.64
CA THR A 425 -12.18 -7.44 -4.70
C THR A 425 -11.63 -8.82 -5.09
N VAL A 426 -10.50 -8.85 -5.80
CA VAL A 426 -9.77 -10.05 -6.19
C VAL A 426 -8.37 -9.99 -5.56
N PRO A 427 -7.97 -11.00 -4.77
CA PRO A 427 -6.64 -11.03 -4.15
C PRO A 427 -5.52 -10.87 -5.17
N GLY A 428 -4.58 -9.95 -4.88
CA GLY A 428 -3.45 -9.64 -5.76
C GLY A 428 -3.77 -8.64 -6.88
N ARG A 429 -5.01 -8.13 -6.97
CA ARG A 429 -5.47 -7.14 -7.97
C ARG A 429 -5.92 -5.80 -7.34
N PRO A 430 -5.19 -5.22 -6.37
CA PRO A 430 -5.66 -4.02 -5.69
C PRO A 430 -5.55 -2.75 -6.53
N SER A 431 -6.60 -1.94 -6.50
CA SER A 431 -6.60 -0.53 -6.92
C SER A 431 -6.46 0.39 -5.70
N VAL A 432 -6.12 1.66 -5.91
CA VAL A 432 -6.14 2.68 -4.85
C VAL A 432 -6.68 4.00 -5.37
N VAL A 433 -7.54 4.64 -4.56
CA VAL A 433 -8.06 5.98 -4.82
C VAL A 433 -7.48 6.93 -3.78
N GLY A 434 -6.69 7.92 -4.21
CA GLY A 434 -6.18 9.01 -3.38
C GLY A 434 -6.98 10.29 -3.60
N ILE A 435 -7.29 11.02 -2.53
CA ILE A 435 -8.30 12.10 -2.53
C ILE A 435 -7.79 13.31 -1.75
N VAL A 436 -7.87 14.48 -2.40
CA VAL A 436 -7.80 15.77 -1.73
C VAL A 436 -9.22 16.33 -1.67
N ARG A 437 -9.79 16.35 -0.46
CA ARG A 437 -11.14 16.88 -0.22
C ARG A 437 -11.19 18.39 -0.46
N GLY A 438 -12.19 18.82 -1.21
CA GLY A 438 -12.52 20.21 -1.40
C GLY A 438 -13.23 20.81 -0.18
N THR A 439 -13.44 22.13 -0.22
CA THR A 439 -14.22 22.86 0.80
C THR A 439 -15.73 22.79 0.58
N GLY A 440 -16.17 22.23 -0.55
CA GLY A 440 -17.58 22.06 -0.94
C GLY A 440 -18.04 23.09 -1.99
N GLY A 441 -18.98 22.69 -2.85
CA GLY A 441 -19.64 23.56 -3.82
C GLY A 441 -18.95 23.72 -5.18
N GLY A 442 -17.75 23.14 -5.37
CA GLY A 442 -17.06 23.06 -6.65
C GLY A 442 -17.25 21.70 -7.34
N ALA A 443 -16.91 21.63 -8.63
CA ALA A 443 -16.97 20.38 -9.39
C ALA A 443 -15.77 19.48 -9.05
N SER A 444 -16.05 18.20 -8.83
CA SER A 444 -15.05 17.18 -8.53
C SER A 444 -14.36 16.66 -9.78
N VAL A 445 -13.08 16.32 -9.67
CA VAL A 445 -12.25 15.80 -10.78
C VAL A 445 -11.65 14.46 -10.41
N MET A 446 -11.72 13.50 -11.33
CA MET A 446 -11.01 12.22 -11.24
C MET A 446 -9.95 12.10 -12.33
N LEU A 447 -8.70 11.97 -11.92
CA LEU A 447 -7.61 11.52 -12.78
C LEU A 447 -7.50 10.00 -12.65
N ASN A 448 -7.67 9.28 -13.74
CA ASN A 448 -7.66 7.81 -13.75
C ASN A 448 -6.48 7.30 -14.57
N GLY A 449 -5.78 6.29 -14.04
CA GLY A 449 -4.70 5.64 -14.76
C GLY A 449 -4.45 4.25 -14.20
N HIS A 450 -4.19 3.31 -15.10
CA HIS A 450 -3.90 1.94 -14.71
C HIS A 450 -2.47 1.78 -14.20
N VAL A 451 -2.27 0.79 -13.33
CA VAL A 451 -0.97 0.48 -12.73
C VAL A 451 -0.39 -0.82 -13.26
N ASP A 452 -1.20 -1.67 -13.88
CA ASP A 452 -0.74 -2.90 -14.48
C ASP A 452 0.03 -2.65 -15.77
N THR A 453 0.75 -3.66 -16.23
CA THR A 453 1.41 -3.61 -17.54
C THR A 453 1.24 -4.94 -18.24
N VAL A 454 1.39 -4.95 -19.57
CA VAL A 454 1.67 -6.21 -20.27
C VAL A 454 2.93 -6.93 -19.77
N SER A 455 3.13 -8.16 -20.25
CA SER A 455 4.27 -9.00 -19.89
C SER A 455 5.62 -8.32 -20.12
N LEU A 456 6.57 -8.62 -19.23
CA LEU A 456 7.96 -8.18 -19.35
C LEU A 456 8.77 -9.04 -20.32
N THR A 457 8.28 -10.23 -20.68
CA THR A 457 9.08 -11.24 -21.40
C THR A 457 9.46 -10.84 -22.83
N THR A 458 8.71 -9.91 -23.42
CA THR A 458 8.95 -9.41 -24.77
C THR A 458 9.87 -8.20 -24.80
N TYR A 459 10.23 -7.64 -23.64
CA TYR A 459 11.04 -6.43 -23.57
C TYR A 459 12.53 -6.76 -23.74
N ASP A 460 13.24 -5.96 -24.53
CA ASP A 460 14.68 -6.10 -24.73
C ASP A 460 15.45 -5.49 -23.56
N GLY A 461 16.23 -6.32 -22.88
CA GLY A 461 17.01 -5.89 -21.71
C GLY A 461 16.18 -5.90 -20.43
N ASP A 462 16.43 -4.94 -19.55
CA ASP A 462 15.71 -4.82 -18.28
C ASP A 462 14.48 -3.91 -18.44
N ALA A 463 13.30 -4.53 -18.40
CA ALA A 463 12.01 -3.86 -18.54
C ALA A 463 11.71 -2.90 -17.38
N LEU A 464 12.34 -3.08 -16.22
CA LEU A 464 12.04 -2.35 -14.99
C LEU A 464 13.10 -1.27 -14.68
N THR A 465 13.91 -0.87 -15.66
CA THR A 465 15.01 0.08 -15.42
C THR A 465 14.54 1.45 -14.92
N GLY A 466 13.46 1.98 -15.50
CA GLY A 466 13.08 3.38 -15.34
C GLY A 466 14.24 4.31 -15.69
N HIS A 467 15.08 3.93 -16.66
CA HIS A 467 16.32 4.63 -16.96
C HIS A 467 16.00 5.95 -17.68
N LEU A 468 16.67 7.04 -17.28
CA LEU A 468 16.63 8.31 -17.98
C LEU A 468 17.73 8.31 -19.06
N GLY A 469 17.36 8.51 -20.31
CA GLY A 469 18.26 8.54 -21.45
C GLY A 469 17.80 9.51 -22.53
N VAL A 470 18.29 9.31 -23.75
CA VAL A 470 17.94 10.14 -24.91
C VAL A 470 17.40 9.26 -26.04
N LYS A 471 16.24 9.64 -26.59
CA LYS A 471 15.65 9.05 -27.80
C LYS A 471 15.33 10.15 -28.80
N ASP A 472 15.74 9.98 -30.04
CA ASP A 472 15.49 10.95 -31.13
C ASP A 472 15.87 12.41 -30.78
N GLY A 473 16.96 12.56 -30.02
CA GLY A 473 17.47 13.87 -29.59
C GLY A 473 16.73 14.50 -28.40
N LYS A 474 15.78 13.79 -27.79
CA LYS A 474 15.01 14.23 -26.62
C LYS A 474 15.27 13.38 -25.39
N GLU A 475 15.18 13.97 -24.20
CA GLU A 475 15.22 13.20 -22.96
C GLU A 475 13.99 12.30 -22.84
N ALA A 476 14.20 11.04 -22.46
CA ALA A 476 13.16 10.04 -22.34
C ALA A 476 13.41 9.10 -21.16
N VAL A 477 12.33 8.64 -20.52
CA VAL A 477 12.38 7.55 -19.54
C VAL A 477 12.03 6.25 -20.25
N PHE A 478 12.85 5.21 -20.05
CA PHE A 478 12.70 3.90 -20.68
C PHE A 478 12.26 2.83 -19.68
N GLY A 479 11.49 1.87 -20.18
CA GLY A 479 11.01 0.72 -19.42
C GLY A 479 9.55 0.41 -19.74
N ARG A 480 9.13 -0.81 -19.40
CA ARG A 480 7.76 -1.26 -19.60
C ARG A 480 6.79 -0.44 -18.75
N GLY A 481 5.72 0.02 -19.39
CA GLY A 481 4.67 0.83 -18.81
C GLY A 481 5.07 2.27 -18.53
N THR A 482 6.26 2.72 -18.96
CA THR A 482 6.64 4.14 -18.86
C THR A 482 5.68 5.03 -19.64
N LEU A 483 5.26 4.58 -20.81
CA LEU A 483 4.26 5.25 -21.63
C LEU A 483 2.85 4.72 -21.37
N ASP A 484 2.72 3.41 -21.10
CA ASP A 484 1.44 2.69 -20.94
C ASP A 484 1.26 2.03 -19.55
N MET A 485 0.80 2.75 -18.53
CA MET A 485 0.58 4.20 -18.55
C MET A 485 1.12 4.90 -17.30
N LYS A 486 2.15 4.34 -16.68
CA LYS A 486 2.74 4.82 -15.41
C LYS A 486 3.26 6.26 -15.52
N GLY A 487 3.73 6.69 -16.68
CA GLY A 487 4.13 8.09 -16.90
C GLY A 487 2.97 9.07 -16.81
N GLY A 488 1.83 8.74 -17.43
CA GLY A 488 0.60 9.51 -17.29
C GLY A 488 0.15 9.58 -15.84
N LEU A 489 0.07 8.42 -15.17
CA LEU A 489 -0.28 8.32 -13.75
C LEU A 489 0.67 9.14 -12.85
N ALA A 490 1.98 9.08 -13.09
CA ALA A 490 2.97 9.88 -12.36
C ALA A 490 2.70 11.38 -12.49
N ALA A 491 2.38 11.87 -13.70
CA ALA A 491 2.00 13.27 -13.91
C ALA A 491 0.72 13.65 -13.14
N GLY A 492 -0.28 12.77 -13.10
CA GLY A 492 -1.50 12.95 -12.31
C GLY A 492 -1.23 13.01 -10.81
N LEU A 493 -0.43 12.07 -10.28
CA LEU A 493 0.02 12.06 -8.89
C LEU A 493 0.77 13.35 -8.53
N SER A 494 1.71 13.79 -9.37
CA SER A 494 2.46 15.05 -9.18
C SER A 494 1.60 16.32 -9.23
N ALA A 495 0.40 16.25 -9.83
CA ALA A 495 -0.55 17.36 -9.87
C ALA A 495 -1.48 17.39 -8.64
N LEU A 496 -1.74 16.24 -8.02
CA LEU A 496 -2.69 16.12 -6.90
C LEU A 496 -2.35 17.02 -5.69
N PRO A 497 -1.10 17.10 -5.19
CA PRO A 497 -0.78 17.95 -4.03
C PRO A 497 -1.03 19.45 -4.25
N VAL A 498 -1.05 19.91 -5.51
CA VAL A 498 -1.38 21.31 -5.86
C VAL A 498 -2.80 21.66 -5.42
N ALA A 499 -3.73 20.70 -5.48
CA ALA A 499 -5.11 20.91 -5.02
C ALA A 499 -5.19 21.25 -3.52
N ARG A 500 -4.32 20.64 -2.71
CA ARG A 500 -4.30 20.80 -1.25
C ARG A 500 -3.87 22.21 -0.84
N GLU A 501 -2.85 22.76 -1.50
CA GLU A 501 -2.35 24.11 -1.21
C GLU A 501 -3.38 25.19 -1.54
N GLN A 502 -4.22 24.96 -2.55
CA GLN A 502 -5.16 25.96 -3.05
C GLN A 502 -6.53 25.92 -2.37
N ARG A 503 -6.79 24.93 -1.53
CA ARG A 503 -8.07 24.76 -0.80
C ARG A 503 -9.28 24.84 -1.74
N LEU A 504 -9.22 24.08 -2.84
CA LEU A 504 -10.25 24.04 -3.88
C LEU A 504 -11.63 23.69 -3.30
N ALA A 505 -12.71 24.06 -4.00
CA ALA A 505 -14.09 23.80 -3.60
C ALA A 505 -14.53 22.36 -3.96
N GLY A 506 -14.08 21.83 -5.09
CA GLY A 506 -14.35 20.45 -5.52
C GLY A 506 -13.31 19.43 -5.03
N ASP A 507 -13.73 18.18 -4.87
CA ASP A 507 -12.85 17.05 -4.55
C ASP A 507 -11.96 16.70 -5.75
N VAL A 508 -10.68 16.42 -5.51
CA VAL A 508 -9.74 16.00 -6.55
C VAL A 508 -9.24 14.60 -6.22
N MET A 509 -9.40 13.68 -7.14
CA MET A 509 -9.11 12.25 -6.96
C MET A 509 -8.10 11.76 -7.99
N VAL A 510 -7.21 10.87 -7.56
CA VAL A 510 -6.44 10.00 -8.45
C VAL A 510 -6.89 8.57 -8.20
N ALA A 511 -7.45 7.91 -9.23
CA ALA A 511 -7.80 6.51 -9.23
C ALA A 511 -6.72 5.71 -9.97
N ALA A 512 -5.84 5.05 -9.22
CA ALA A 512 -4.81 4.16 -9.74
C ALA A 512 -5.36 2.73 -9.75
N VAL A 513 -5.65 2.20 -10.94
CA VAL A 513 -6.50 1.01 -11.11
C VAL A 513 -5.75 -0.20 -11.62
N ALA A 514 -6.13 -1.38 -11.17
CA ALA A 514 -5.61 -2.63 -11.69
C ALA A 514 -6.38 -3.11 -12.92
N ASP A 515 -5.75 -4.02 -13.67
CA ASP A 515 -6.38 -4.89 -14.67
C ASP A 515 -6.81 -4.22 -15.99
N GLU A 516 -6.41 -2.99 -16.31
CA GLU A 516 -6.88 -2.33 -17.54
C GLU A 516 -6.52 -3.14 -18.79
N GLU A 517 -5.31 -3.70 -18.82
CA GLU A 517 -4.72 -4.40 -19.96
C GLU A 517 -5.39 -5.75 -20.29
N ASP A 518 -6.33 -6.23 -19.46
CA ASP A 518 -7.09 -7.47 -19.68
C ASP A 518 -8.61 -7.20 -19.64
N ALA A 519 -9.19 -7.01 -18.46
CA ALA A 519 -10.64 -6.84 -18.31
C ALA A 519 -11.06 -5.51 -17.66
N SER A 520 -10.12 -4.70 -17.18
CA SER A 520 -10.36 -3.42 -16.51
C SER A 520 -11.28 -3.55 -15.29
N GLN A 521 -11.12 -4.65 -14.54
CA GLN A 521 -11.85 -4.90 -13.31
C GLN A 521 -11.60 -3.80 -12.26
N GLY A 522 -10.37 -3.25 -12.18
CA GLY A 522 -10.03 -2.23 -11.18
C GLY A 522 -10.88 -0.96 -11.28
N THR A 523 -11.10 -0.44 -12.49
CA THR A 523 -12.01 0.70 -12.69
C THR A 523 -13.45 0.34 -12.36
N GLN A 524 -13.91 -0.87 -12.68
CA GLN A 524 -15.25 -1.33 -12.29
C GLN A 524 -15.39 -1.40 -10.76
N ASP A 525 -14.37 -1.86 -10.05
CA ASP A 525 -14.36 -1.96 -8.60
C ASP A 525 -14.36 -0.58 -7.94
N VAL A 526 -13.57 0.36 -8.47
CA VAL A 526 -13.59 1.77 -8.04
C VAL A 526 -14.99 2.36 -8.22
N ILE A 527 -15.63 2.09 -9.36
CA ILE A 527 -16.99 2.52 -9.66
C ILE A 527 -17.99 1.84 -8.70
N ALA A 528 -17.85 0.54 -8.42
CA ALA A 528 -18.74 -0.21 -7.53
C ALA A 528 -18.60 0.24 -6.07
N ALA A 529 -17.40 0.63 -5.64
CA ALA A 529 -17.11 1.20 -4.33
C ALA A 529 -17.71 2.62 -4.14
N GLY A 530 -18.25 3.22 -5.21
CA GLY A 530 -18.98 4.49 -5.16
C GLY A 530 -18.16 5.72 -5.53
N TRP A 531 -16.91 5.57 -5.95
CA TRP A 531 -16.07 6.70 -6.36
C TRP A 531 -16.56 7.28 -7.70
N ARG A 532 -16.90 8.56 -7.71
CA ARG A 532 -17.39 9.33 -8.88
C ARG A 532 -16.80 10.73 -8.86
N ALA A 533 -16.87 11.40 -10.00
CA ALA A 533 -16.51 12.81 -10.13
C ALA A 533 -17.40 13.48 -11.19
N ASP A 534 -17.40 14.82 -11.20
CA ASP A 534 -18.12 15.62 -12.20
C ASP A 534 -17.38 15.70 -13.55
N ALA A 535 -16.05 15.44 -13.53
CA ALA A 535 -15.22 15.34 -14.72
C ALA A 535 -14.10 14.30 -14.53
N GLY A 536 -13.77 13.58 -15.62
CA GLY A 536 -12.69 12.59 -15.62
C GLY A 536 -11.63 12.85 -16.70
N VAL A 537 -10.38 12.51 -16.38
CA VAL A 537 -9.28 12.45 -17.35
C VAL A 537 -8.56 11.11 -17.19
N VAL A 538 -8.62 10.28 -18.22
CA VAL A 538 -7.86 9.03 -18.31
C VAL A 538 -6.52 9.32 -18.94
N LEU A 539 -5.45 9.00 -18.22
CA LEU A 539 -4.09 9.54 -18.47
C LEU A 539 -3.29 8.77 -19.55
N GLU A 540 -3.98 8.05 -20.44
CA GLU A 540 -3.38 7.20 -21.47
C GLU A 540 -2.60 8.02 -22.51
N PRO A 541 -1.58 7.43 -23.15
CA PRO A 541 -0.67 8.16 -24.02
C PRO A 541 -1.32 8.56 -25.33
N THR A 542 -1.76 9.82 -25.41
CA THR A 542 -2.39 10.41 -26.59
C THR A 542 -1.46 11.38 -27.33
N ASN A 543 -0.17 11.41 -26.99
CA ASN A 543 0.79 12.41 -27.49
C ASN A 543 0.30 13.85 -27.26
N LEU A 544 -0.28 14.11 -26.08
CA LEU A 544 -0.89 15.40 -25.72
C LEU A 544 -2.03 15.84 -26.66
N ALA A 545 -2.66 14.91 -27.38
CA ALA A 545 -3.94 15.12 -28.04
C ALA A 545 -5.11 14.79 -27.09
N ILE A 546 -6.24 15.48 -27.24
CA ILE A 546 -7.45 15.22 -26.46
C ILE A 546 -8.31 14.21 -27.22
N ALA A 547 -8.34 12.96 -26.75
CA ALA A 547 -9.26 11.96 -27.26
C ALA A 547 -10.60 12.06 -26.52
N HIS A 548 -11.59 12.65 -27.19
CA HIS A 548 -12.93 12.90 -26.62
C HIS A 548 -13.92 11.77 -26.90
N ALA A 549 -13.56 10.84 -27.78
CA ALA A 549 -14.36 9.70 -28.18
C ALA A 549 -13.44 8.51 -28.49
N HIS A 550 -13.85 7.28 -28.18
CA HIS A 550 -13.14 6.09 -28.64
C HIS A 550 -14.08 4.90 -28.90
N LYS A 551 -13.61 3.94 -29.69
CA LYS A 551 -14.40 2.75 -30.07
C LYS A 551 -14.60 1.82 -28.87
N GLY A 552 -15.69 1.07 -28.91
CA GLY A 552 -15.92 -0.09 -28.05
C GLY A 552 -15.25 -1.34 -28.62
N PHE A 553 -15.41 -2.47 -27.94
CA PHE A 553 -15.10 -3.76 -28.53
C PHE A 553 -16.01 -4.88 -28.05
N VAL A 554 -16.10 -5.94 -28.85
CA VAL A 554 -16.84 -7.17 -28.51
C VAL A 554 -16.07 -8.36 -29.04
N TRP A 555 -15.88 -9.36 -28.20
CA TRP A 555 -15.42 -10.69 -28.61
C TRP A 555 -16.60 -11.64 -28.71
N VAL A 556 -16.71 -12.31 -29.86
CA VAL A 556 -17.79 -13.26 -30.16
C VAL A 556 -17.18 -14.58 -30.61
N GLU A 557 -17.61 -15.67 -29.99
CA GLU A 557 -17.25 -17.01 -30.41
C GLU A 557 -18.35 -17.64 -31.26
N VAL A 558 -17.95 -18.28 -32.36
CA VAL A 558 -18.82 -19.02 -33.27
C VAL A 558 -18.26 -20.42 -33.48
N GLU A 559 -19.09 -21.44 -33.24
CA GLU A 559 -18.70 -22.85 -33.41
C GLU A 559 -19.46 -23.47 -34.58
N ILE A 560 -18.71 -23.96 -35.58
CA ILE A 560 -19.22 -24.75 -36.69
C ILE A 560 -19.06 -26.23 -36.36
N LEU A 561 -20.13 -26.99 -36.55
CA LEU A 561 -20.21 -28.41 -36.22
C LEU A 561 -19.96 -29.26 -37.46
N GLY A 562 -19.28 -30.38 -37.24
CA GLY A 562 -19.03 -31.42 -38.22
C GLY A 562 -19.37 -32.79 -37.65
N ARG A 563 -18.86 -33.83 -38.29
CA ARG A 563 -19.04 -35.22 -37.86
C ARG A 563 -17.71 -35.95 -38.03
N ALA A 564 -17.16 -36.41 -36.91
CA ALA A 564 -15.93 -37.18 -36.91
C ALA A 564 -16.12 -38.50 -37.68
N ALA A 565 -15.15 -38.80 -38.53
CA ALA A 565 -15.05 -40.05 -39.27
C ALA A 565 -13.58 -40.30 -39.61
N HIS A 566 -13.21 -41.54 -39.88
CA HIS A 566 -11.88 -41.87 -40.36
C HIS A 566 -11.60 -41.17 -41.69
N GLY A 567 -10.39 -40.64 -41.92
CA GLY A 567 -10.04 -39.85 -43.10
C GLY A 567 -10.27 -40.59 -44.44
N SER A 568 -10.26 -41.92 -44.43
CA SER A 568 -10.59 -42.76 -45.60
C SER A 568 -12.08 -43.03 -45.81
N GLN A 569 -12.96 -42.54 -44.94
CA GLN A 569 -14.42 -42.71 -44.98
C GLN A 569 -15.13 -41.37 -45.20
N PRO A 570 -14.96 -40.72 -46.38
CA PRO A 570 -15.50 -39.39 -46.64
C PRO A 570 -17.03 -39.32 -46.58
N ALA A 571 -17.75 -40.41 -46.86
CA ALA A 571 -19.21 -40.44 -46.80
C ALA A 571 -19.76 -40.32 -45.36
N ASP A 572 -18.95 -40.72 -44.38
CA ASP A 572 -19.34 -40.75 -42.97
C ASP A 572 -18.93 -39.45 -42.24
N GLY A 573 -18.08 -38.62 -42.85
CA GLY A 573 -17.59 -37.38 -42.26
C GLY A 573 -18.39 -36.13 -42.67
N VAL A 574 -18.34 -35.10 -41.84
CA VAL A 574 -18.67 -33.71 -42.21
C VAL A 574 -17.55 -32.83 -41.69
N ASP A 575 -16.91 -32.07 -42.58
CA ASP A 575 -15.70 -31.32 -42.24
C ASP A 575 -16.05 -29.94 -41.68
N ALA A 576 -15.95 -29.78 -40.37
CA ALA A 576 -16.19 -28.50 -39.71
C ALA A 576 -15.21 -27.38 -40.15
N ILE A 577 -13.97 -27.72 -40.50
CA ILE A 577 -12.95 -26.73 -40.91
C ILE A 577 -13.27 -26.21 -42.31
N LEU A 578 -13.65 -27.09 -43.26
CA LEU A 578 -14.09 -26.65 -44.59
C LEU A 578 -15.36 -25.81 -44.50
N ASN A 579 -16.33 -26.21 -43.66
CA ASN A 579 -17.54 -25.43 -43.44
C ASN A 579 -17.25 -24.06 -42.80
N MET A 580 -16.27 -23.96 -41.91
CA MET A 580 -15.79 -22.67 -41.39
C MET A 580 -15.33 -21.73 -42.52
N GLY A 581 -14.78 -22.27 -43.62
CA GLY A 581 -14.45 -21.50 -44.82
C GLY A 581 -15.63 -20.73 -45.43
N HIS A 582 -16.86 -21.28 -45.36
CA HIS A 582 -18.06 -20.58 -45.79
C HIS A 582 -18.39 -19.37 -44.90
N LEU A 583 -18.20 -19.51 -43.58
CA LEU A 583 -18.38 -18.41 -42.64
C LEU A 583 -17.34 -17.32 -42.88
N LEU A 584 -16.06 -17.66 -43.02
CA LEU A 584 -14.99 -16.69 -43.28
C LEU A 584 -15.26 -15.85 -44.53
N GLN A 585 -15.73 -16.47 -45.61
CA GLN A 585 -16.10 -15.75 -46.83
C GLN A 585 -17.30 -14.81 -46.60
N ALA A 586 -18.33 -15.26 -45.87
CA ALA A 586 -19.48 -14.42 -45.56
C ALA A 586 -19.12 -13.24 -44.64
N LEU A 587 -18.19 -13.43 -43.70
CA LEU A 587 -17.70 -12.37 -42.83
C LEU A 587 -16.89 -11.33 -43.61
N ARG A 588 -16.11 -11.75 -44.61
CA ARG A 588 -15.41 -10.83 -45.52
C ARG A 588 -16.36 -9.91 -46.27
N GLU A 589 -17.51 -10.43 -46.72
CA GLU A 589 -18.56 -9.63 -47.37
C GLU A 589 -19.29 -8.71 -46.39
N TYR A 590 -19.46 -9.17 -45.14
CA TYR A 590 -20.10 -8.40 -44.07
C TYR A 590 -19.22 -7.24 -43.57
N GLN A 591 -17.89 -7.39 -43.57
CA GLN A 591 -16.95 -6.29 -43.21
C GLN A 591 -17.20 -5.01 -44.01
N ALA A 592 -17.59 -5.12 -45.29
CA ALA A 592 -17.89 -3.97 -46.15
C ALA A 592 -19.23 -3.27 -45.82
N GLN A 593 -20.06 -3.87 -44.97
CA GLN A 593 -21.39 -3.40 -44.59
C GLN A 593 -21.42 -2.87 -43.15
N LEU A 594 -20.27 -2.85 -42.46
CA LEU A 594 -20.18 -2.34 -41.10
C LEU A 594 -20.53 -0.85 -41.05
N PRO A 595 -21.22 -0.40 -39.98
CA PRO A 595 -21.67 0.97 -39.88
C PRO A 595 -20.50 1.95 -39.73
N VAL A 596 -20.73 3.19 -40.18
CA VAL A 596 -19.79 4.31 -40.06
C VAL A 596 -20.40 5.34 -39.13
N ASP A 597 -19.70 5.61 -38.03
CA ASP A 597 -20.05 6.68 -37.10
C ASP A 597 -19.42 8.00 -37.54
N PRO A 598 -20.11 9.16 -37.40
CA PRO A 598 -19.56 10.45 -37.81
C PRO A 598 -18.28 10.87 -37.07
N VAL A 599 -18.10 10.40 -35.84
CA VAL A 599 -16.96 10.75 -34.98
C VAL A 599 -15.94 9.62 -34.97
N LEU A 600 -16.36 8.38 -34.73
CA LEU A 600 -15.46 7.22 -34.57
C LEU A 600 -15.07 6.54 -35.89
N GLY A 601 -15.69 6.94 -37.00
CA GLY A 601 -15.48 6.32 -38.31
C GLY A 601 -16.08 4.90 -38.40
N PRO A 602 -15.57 4.04 -39.29
CA PRO A 602 -16.15 2.71 -39.50
C PRO A 602 -15.91 1.78 -38.31
N GLY A 603 -16.93 1.03 -37.92
CA GLY A 603 -16.72 -0.18 -37.12
C GLY A 603 -15.83 -1.17 -37.87
N SER A 604 -15.09 -2.00 -37.14
CA SER A 604 -14.28 -3.06 -37.75
C SER A 604 -14.60 -4.42 -37.14
N LEU A 605 -14.33 -5.46 -37.91
CA LEU A 605 -14.44 -6.86 -37.52
C LEU A 605 -13.18 -7.56 -38.02
N HIS A 606 -12.59 -8.43 -37.21
CA HIS A 606 -11.59 -9.36 -37.71
C HIS A 606 -11.72 -10.75 -37.05
N CYS A 607 -11.15 -11.75 -37.71
CA CYS A 607 -11.06 -13.12 -37.21
C CYS A 607 -9.76 -13.26 -36.40
N GLY A 608 -9.87 -13.30 -35.06
CA GLY A 608 -8.70 -13.30 -34.17
C GLY A 608 -8.07 -14.68 -34.02
N VAL A 609 -8.88 -15.70 -33.73
CA VAL A 609 -8.41 -17.08 -33.50
C VAL A 609 -9.35 -18.08 -34.18
N ILE A 610 -8.79 -19.05 -34.90
CA ILE A 610 -9.52 -20.20 -35.47
C ILE A 610 -8.87 -21.51 -35.00
N GLN A 611 -9.67 -22.44 -34.50
CA GLN A 611 -9.22 -23.74 -33.98
C GLN A 611 -10.19 -24.83 -34.43
N GLY A 612 -9.68 -25.94 -34.96
CA GLY A 612 -10.52 -27.06 -35.38
C GLY A 612 -9.70 -28.31 -35.69
N GLY A 613 -10.32 -29.47 -35.49
CA GLY A 613 -9.67 -30.78 -35.65
C GLY A 613 -8.81 -31.19 -34.44
N GLU A 614 -8.65 -32.50 -34.28
CA GLU A 614 -7.83 -33.12 -33.22
C GLU A 614 -6.59 -33.83 -33.78
N GLU A 615 -6.72 -34.44 -34.97
CA GLU A 615 -5.66 -35.19 -35.63
C GLU A 615 -5.86 -35.20 -37.16
N VAL A 616 -4.80 -35.51 -37.91
CA VAL A 616 -4.80 -35.44 -39.39
C VAL A 616 -5.62 -36.55 -40.05
N SER A 617 -5.80 -37.68 -39.38
CA SER A 617 -6.45 -38.88 -39.95
C SER A 617 -7.95 -38.98 -39.65
N SER A 618 -8.56 -37.90 -39.15
CA SER A 618 -9.98 -37.84 -38.80
C SER A 618 -10.63 -36.55 -39.31
N TYR A 619 -11.89 -36.63 -39.74
CA TYR A 619 -12.68 -35.44 -40.07
C TYR A 619 -12.94 -34.61 -38.80
N PRO A 620 -12.79 -33.28 -38.83
CA PRO A 620 -12.95 -32.44 -37.65
C PRO A 620 -14.43 -32.34 -37.25
N ALA A 621 -14.75 -32.76 -36.02
CA ALA A 621 -16.11 -32.69 -35.48
C ALA A 621 -16.56 -31.27 -35.12
N SER A 622 -15.62 -30.34 -34.92
CA SER A 622 -15.91 -28.93 -34.64
C SER A 622 -14.79 -28.02 -35.11
N CYS A 623 -15.14 -26.78 -35.37
CA CYS A 623 -14.21 -25.68 -35.59
C CYS A 623 -14.77 -24.40 -34.96
N THR A 624 -13.98 -23.77 -34.10
CA THR A 624 -14.34 -22.57 -33.35
C THR A 624 -13.59 -21.36 -33.91
N LEU A 625 -14.31 -20.25 -34.07
CA LEU A 625 -13.79 -18.96 -34.51
C LEU A 625 -14.11 -17.89 -33.46
N THR A 626 -13.07 -17.23 -32.96
CA THR A 626 -13.20 -16.04 -32.11
C THR A 626 -13.04 -14.79 -32.97
N LEU A 627 -14.10 -13.99 -33.00
CA LEU A 627 -14.19 -12.71 -33.70
C LEU A 627 -13.95 -11.56 -32.72
N GLU A 628 -13.25 -10.53 -33.17
CA GLU A 628 -13.22 -9.24 -32.47
C GLU A 628 -13.88 -8.17 -33.35
N TYR A 629 -14.79 -7.44 -32.73
CA TYR A 629 -15.34 -6.19 -33.27
C TYR A 629 -14.69 -5.01 -32.55
N ARG A 630 -14.32 -3.97 -33.30
CA ARG A 630 -14.21 -2.60 -32.75
C ARG A 630 -15.51 -1.89 -33.07
N THR A 631 -16.31 -1.66 -32.03
CA THR A 631 -17.70 -1.23 -32.15
C THR A 631 -17.85 0.29 -32.10
N VAL A 632 -18.87 0.76 -32.79
CA VAL A 632 -19.38 2.14 -32.70
C VAL A 632 -20.78 2.15 -32.05
N PRO A 633 -21.32 3.28 -31.56
CA PRO A 633 -22.52 3.32 -30.71
C PRO A 633 -23.74 2.57 -31.24
N VAL A 634 -23.93 2.50 -32.57
CA VAL A 634 -25.07 1.80 -33.17
C VAL A 634 -24.97 0.27 -33.11
N GLN A 635 -23.79 -0.30 -32.85
CA GLN A 635 -23.50 -1.74 -32.79
C GLN A 635 -23.63 -2.27 -31.36
N THR A 636 -24.86 -2.59 -30.95
CA THR A 636 -25.09 -3.25 -29.65
C THR A 636 -24.80 -4.75 -29.72
N ASN A 637 -24.56 -5.36 -28.57
CA ASN A 637 -24.37 -6.80 -28.42
C ASN A 637 -25.48 -7.62 -29.09
N GLU A 638 -26.73 -7.21 -28.89
CA GLU A 638 -27.91 -7.88 -29.43
C GLU A 638 -27.94 -7.80 -30.97
N LYS A 639 -27.54 -6.65 -31.54
CA LYS A 639 -27.49 -6.48 -33.00
C LYS A 639 -26.38 -7.33 -33.62
N ILE A 640 -25.19 -7.33 -33.03
CA ILE A 640 -24.07 -8.16 -33.49
C ILE A 640 -24.46 -9.63 -33.50
N LEU A 641 -25.06 -10.13 -32.42
CA LEU A 641 -25.54 -11.52 -32.33
C LEU A 641 -26.66 -11.80 -33.35
N ALA A 642 -27.60 -10.87 -33.55
CA ALA A 642 -28.67 -11.02 -34.51
C ALA A 642 -28.15 -11.07 -35.97
N GLU A 643 -27.18 -10.22 -36.32
CA GLU A 643 -26.56 -10.15 -37.64
C GLU A 643 -25.71 -11.38 -37.93
N LEU A 644 -24.87 -11.82 -36.98
CA LEU A 644 -24.14 -13.09 -37.08
C LEU A 644 -25.09 -14.28 -37.20
N GLY A 645 -26.14 -14.34 -36.39
CA GLY A 645 -27.16 -15.38 -36.48
C GLY A 645 -27.86 -15.39 -37.84
N ALA A 646 -28.10 -14.23 -38.46
CA ALA A 646 -28.67 -14.15 -39.80
C ALA A 646 -27.70 -14.69 -40.87
N ILE A 647 -26.41 -14.38 -40.76
CA ILE A 647 -25.37 -14.93 -41.63
C ILE A 647 -25.34 -16.46 -41.52
N LEU A 648 -25.30 -16.99 -40.30
CA LEU A 648 -25.25 -18.44 -40.01
C LEU A 648 -26.50 -19.17 -40.51
N ARG A 649 -27.70 -18.62 -40.27
CA ARG A 649 -28.96 -19.17 -40.81
C ARG A 649 -28.95 -19.24 -42.34
N ARG A 650 -28.48 -18.19 -43.01
CA ARG A 650 -28.38 -18.16 -44.48
C ARG A 650 -27.39 -19.20 -45.01
N LEU A 651 -26.27 -19.41 -44.33
CA LEU A 651 -25.30 -20.44 -44.70
C LEU A 651 -25.87 -21.86 -44.52
N SER A 652 -26.56 -22.12 -43.40
CA SER A 652 -27.22 -23.41 -43.15
C SER A 652 -28.35 -23.72 -44.15
N GLN A 653 -29.05 -22.71 -44.65
CA GLN A 653 -30.03 -22.88 -45.74
C GLN A 653 -29.40 -23.18 -47.10
N LYS A 654 -28.19 -22.67 -47.35
CA LYS A 654 -27.47 -22.83 -48.62
C LYS A 654 -26.64 -24.11 -48.69
N HIS A 655 -26.12 -24.56 -47.55
CA HIS A 655 -25.22 -25.71 -47.42
C HIS A 655 -25.85 -26.71 -46.45
N SER A 656 -26.34 -27.84 -46.97
CA SER A 656 -27.12 -28.82 -46.19
C SER A 656 -26.35 -29.50 -45.05
N ASP A 657 -25.03 -29.49 -45.13
CA ASP A 657 -24.08 -30.03 -44.16
C ASP A 657 -23.53 -28.97 -43.19
N PHE A 658 -23.93 -27.70 -43.34
CA PHE A 658 -23.50 -26.61 -42.45
C PHE A 658 -24.38 -26.55 -41.20
N GLN A 659 -23.81 -26.97 -40.07
CA GLN A 659 -24.41 -26.88 -38.74
C GLN A 659 -23.54 -26.01 -37.83
N TYR A 660 -24.16 -25.34 -36.86
CA TYR A 660 -23.48 -24.40 -35.97
C TYR A 660 -24.13 -24.37 -34.59
N ARG A 661 -23.39 -23.90 -33.59
CA ARG A 661 -23.97 -23.43 -32.32
C ARG A 661 -24.21 -21.93 -32.39
N GLU A 662 -25.25 -21.47 -31.70
CA GLU A 662 -25.55 -20.04 -31.63
C GLU A 662 -24.32 -19.25 -31.14
N PRO A 663 -24.02 -18.09 -31.76
CA PRO A 663 -22.87 -17.28 -31.40
C PRO A 663 -23.01 -16.77 -29.97
N ARG A 664 -21.89 -16.69 -29.25
CA ARG A 664 -21.86 -16.21 -27.85
C ARG A 664 -20.85 -15.09 -27.68
N ILE A 665 -21.22 -14.05 -26.94
CA ILE A 665 -20.27 -13.00 -26.52
C ILE A 665 -19.45 -13.54 -25.36
N THR A 666 -18.14 -13.41 -25.46
CA THR A 666 -17.20 -13.81 -24.39
C THR A 666 -16.74 -12.61 -23.56
N LEU A 667 -16.59 -11.44 -24.20
CA LEU A 667 -16.23 -10.18 -23.55
C LEU A 667 -16.79 -9.01 -24.36
N TRP A 668 -17.17 -7.91 -23.71
CA TRP A 668 -17.54 -6.69 -24.40
C TRP A 668 -17.26 -5.46 -23.55
N ARG A 669 -16.92 -4.33 -24.19
CA ARG A 669 -16.82 -3.03 -23.55
C ARG A 669 -17.44 -1.93 -24.42
N PRO A 670 -18.14 -0.94 -23.81
CA PRO A 670 -18.83 0.11 -24.55
C PRO A 670 -17.87 1.08 -25.23
N SER A 671 -18.35 1.75 -26.28
CA SER A 671 -17.69 2.95 -26.83
C SER A 671 -17.86 4.15 -25.90
N GLN A 672 -16.99 5.15 -26.03
CA GLN A 672 -17.04 6.39 -25.27
C GLN A 672 -17.23 7.58 -26.21
N HIS A 673 -18.02 8.57 -25.77
CA HIS A 673 -18.20 9.83 -26.49
C HIS A 673 -18.58 10.96 -25.53
N VAL A 674 -17.72 11.98 -25.45
CA VAL A 674 -18.00 13.29 -24.84
C VAL A 674 -18.07 14.32 -25.97
N PRO A 675 -19.14 15.15 -26.06
CA PRO A 675 -19.25 16.17 -27.10
C PRO A 675 -18.06 17.13 -27.11
N GLN A 676 -17.63 17.57 -28.30
CA GLN A 676 -16.48 18.48 -28.41
C GLN A 676 -16.71 19.82 -27.71
N ASP A 677 -17.95 20.30 -27.66
CA ASP A 677 -18.36 21.52 -26.97
C ASP A 677 -18.60 21.33 -25.46
N HIS A 678 -18.40 20.12 -24.94
CA HIS A 678 -18.51 19.86 -23.51
C HIS A 678 -17.48 20.71 -22.73
N PRO A 679 -17.84 21.30 -21.57
CA PRO A 679 -16.95 22.16 -20.80
C PRO A 679 -15.58 21.53 -20.50
N VAL A 680 -15.54 20.24 -20.18
CA VAL A 680 -14.28 19.50 -19.91
C VAL A 680 -13.31 19.53 -21.09
N VAL A 681 -13.82 19.36 -22.32
CA VAL A 681 -13.00 19.33 -23.54
C VAL A 681 -12.50 20.75 -23.84
N GLN A 682 -13.41 21.74 -23.80
CA GLN A 682 -13.07 23.13 -24.10
C GLN A 682 -12.04 23.71 -23.12
N GLN A 683 -12.17 23.38 -21.82
CA GLN A 683 -11.20 23.80 -20.82
C GLN A 683 -9.82 23.18 -21.06
N LEU A 684 -9.74 21.87 -21.33
CA LEU A 684 -8.47 21.24 -21.67
C LEU A 684 -7.85 21.85 -22.93
N VAL A 685 -8.64 22.09 -24.00
CA VAL A 685 -8.14 22.77 -25.20
C VAL A 685 -7.53 24.14 -24.85
N GLN A 686 -8.22 24.95 -24.06
CA GLN A 686 -7.74 26.27 -23.66
C GLN A 686 -6.43 26.19 -22.87
N LEU A 687 -6.38 25.32 -21.85
CA LEU A 687 -5.24 25.17 -20.96
C LEU A 687 -4.02 24.57 -21.67
N SER A 688 -4.23 23.52 -22.44
CA SER A 688 -3.20 22.92 -23.29
C SER A 688 -2.67 23.93 -24.32
N THR A 689 -3.51 24.78 -24.92
CA THR A 689 -3.03 25.82 -25.85
C THR A 689 -2.06 26.78 -25.16
N GLY A 690 -2.33 27.14 -23.90
CA GLY A 690 -1.47 28.00 -23.10
C GLY A 690 -0.09 27.39 -22.82
N VAL A 691 -0.06 26.11 -22.44
CA VAL A 691 1.18 25.40 -22.07
C VAL A 691 1.98 24.96 -23.30
N LEU A 692 1.32 24.48 -24.35
CA LEU A 692 1.96 23.94 -25.56
C LEU A 692 2.28 25.03 -26.60
N GLY A 693 1.71 26.23 -26.44
CA GLY A 693 1.84 27.35 -27.39
C GLY A 693 1.04 27.18 -28.70
N GLN A 694 0.34 26.06 -28.87
CA GLN A 694 -0.54 25.78 -29.99
C GLN A 694 -1.73 24.92 -29.55
N PRO A 695 -2.90 25.02 -30.23
CA PRO A 695 -4.04 24.19 -29.89
C PRO A 695 -3.74 22.69 -30.02
N PRO A 696 -4.07 21.85 -29.02
CA PRO A 696 -3.93 20.40 -29.15
C PRO A 696 -4.92 19.86 -30.18
N GLN A 697 -4.62 18.68 -30.74
CA GLN A 697 -5.59 17.98 -31.56
C GLN A 697 -6.74 17.46 -30.69
N VAL A 698 -7.98 17.65 -31.15
CA VAL A 698 -9.18 17.03 -30.56
C VAL A 698 -9.65 15.94 -31.52
N GLN A 699 -9.60 14.69 -31.08
CA GLN A 699 -9.74 13.54 -31.97
C GLN A 699 -10.54 12.39 -31.36
N SER A 700 -10.91 11.43 -32.19
CA SER A 700 -11.36 10.11 -31.78
C SER A 700 -10.19 9.12 -31.74
N ALA A 701 -10.19 8.18 -30.80
CA ALA A 701 -9.22 7.10 -30.74
C ALA A 701 -9.81 5.76 -31.26
N PRO A 702 -9.02 4.95 -31.98
CA PRO A 702 -9.45 3.64 -32.46
C PRO A 702 -9.38 2.53 -31.40
N PHE A 703 -8.60 2.74 -30.33
CA PHE A 703 -8.45 1.80 -29.22
C PHE A 703 -9.61 1.92 -28.22
N TRP A 704 -9.58 1.10 -27.17
CA TRP A 704 -10.50 1.16 -26.04
C TRP A 704 -9.71 1.43 -24.77
N CYS A 705 -10.26 2.18 -23.81
CA CYS A 705 -9.73 2.31 -22.45
C CYS A 705 -10.85 2.64 -21.44
N ASP A 706 -10.47 2.81 -20.18
CA ASP A 706 -11.36 3.00 -19.04
C ASP A 706 -12.27 4.24 -19.07
N ALA A 707 -12.02 5.20 -19.98
CA ALA A 707 -12.86 6.39 -20.12
C ALA A 707 -14.32 6.03 -20.42
N ALA A 708 -14.56 4.91 -21.12
CA ALA A 708 -15.88 4.39 -21.39
C ALA A 708 -16.63 3.96 -20.13
N LEU A 709 -15.94 3.30 -19.18
CA LEU A 709 -16.56 2.82 -17.95
C LEU A 709 -16.94 3.98 -17.04
N LEU A 710 -16.05 4.96 -16.88
CA LEU A 710 -16.32 6.16 -16.10
C LEU A 710 -17.48 6.98 -16.69
N THR A 711 -17.48 7.17 -18.02
CA THR A 711 -18.55 7.90 -18.72
C THR A 711 -19.89 7.18 -18.58
N ALA A 712 -19.93 5.86 -18.74
CA ALA A 712 -21.14 5.07 -18.55
C ALA A 712 -21.67 5.13 -17.10
N ALA A 713 -20.76 5.32 -16.13
CA ALA A 713 -21.09 5.46 -14.71
C ALA A 713 -21.45 6.89 -14.28
N GLY A 714 -21.50 7.84 -15.21
CA GLY A 714 -21.94 9.23 -14.97
C GLY A 714 -20.81 10.26 -14.79
N THR A 715 -19.54 9.88 -14.95
CA THR A 715 -18.38 10.79 -14.93
C THR A 715 -17.93 11.07 -16.37
N PRO A 716 -18.25 12.22 -16.99
CA PRO A 716 -17.79 12.53 -18.35
C PRO A 716 -16.26 12.54 -18.42
N SER A 717 -15.68 11.54 -19.10
CA SER A 717 -14.24 11.34 -19.14
C SER A 717 -13.67 11.50 -20.54
N VAL A 718 -12.52 12.17 -20.64
CA VAL A 718 -11.70 12.25 -21.85
C VAL A 718 -10.37 11.53 -21.64
N VAL A 719 -9.68 11.22 -22.72
CA VAL A 719 -8.35 10.58 -22.69
C VAL A 719 -7.29 11.62 -23.05
N PHE A 720 -6.30 11.82 -22.17
CA PHE A 720 -5.26 12.83 -22.34
C PHE A 720 -3.99 12.46 -21.56
N GLY A 721 -2.89 12.21 -22.25
CA GLY A 721 -1.65 11.78 -21.63
C GLY A 721 -0.40 12.09 -22.45
N PRO A 722 0.76 11.54 -22.04
CA PRO A 722 2.07 11.99 -22.50
C PRO A 722 2.40 11.49 -23.91
N SER A 723 3.56 11.91 -24.41
CA SER A 723 4.09 11.52 -25.72
C SER A 723 5.20 10.49 -25.58
N GLY A 724 5.26 9.55 -26.53
CA GLY A 724 6.29 8.53 -26.56
C GLY A 724 6.06 7.50 -27.66
N ALA A 725 6.78 6.38 -27.60
CA ALA A 725 6.54 5.26 -28.50
C ALA A 725 6.82 3.91 -27.84
N GLY A 726 6.38 2.84 -28.51
CA GLY A 726 6.74 1.48 -28.14
C GLY A 726 5.74 0.74 -27.26
N LEU A 727 4.47 1.15 -27.27
CA LEU A 727 3.36 0.43 -26.61
C LEU A 727 3.43 -1.07 -26.96
N HIS A 728 3.48 -1.90 -25.92
CA HIS A 728 3.56 -3.38 -26.01
C HIS A 728 4.75 -3.92 -26.82
N SER A 729 5.75 -3.10 -27.11
CA SER A 729 6.86 -3.43 -28.00
C SER A 729 8.12 -3.86 -27.22
N HIS A 730 9.18 -4.24 -27.95
CA HIS A 730 10.47 -4.65 -27.38
C HIS A 730 11.20 -3.51 -26.64
N GLU A 731 10.86 -2.26 -26.93
CA GLU A 731 11.38 -1.08 -26.27
C GLU A 731 10.22 -0.11 -26.04
N GLU A 732 10.15 0.52 -24.87
CA GLU A 732 9.10 1.49 -24.56
C GLU A 732 9.73 2.68 -23.85
N TRP A 733 9.29 3.89 -24.24
CA TRP A 733 9.78 5.12 -23.67
C TRP A 733 8.75 6.24 -23.72
N VAL A 734 8.86 7.16 -22.75
CA VAL A 734 8.04 8.37 -22.63
C VAL A 734 8.94 9.61 -22.62
N GLU A 735 8.54 10.65 -23.36
CA GLU A 735 9.26 11.92 -23.49
C GLU A 735 9.16 12.75 -22.20
N VAL A 736 10.30 13.15 -21.65
CA VAL A 736 10.40 13.89 -20.38
C VAL A 736 9.63 15.22 -20.40
N ASP A 737 9.77 15.99 -21.48
CA ASP A 737 9.10 17.29 -21.58
C ASP A 737 7.57 17.12 -21.64
N SER A 738 7.09 16.05 -22.27
CA SER A 738 5.65 15.76 -22.32
C SER A 738 5.07 15.43 -20.94
N LEU A 739 5.83 14.76 -20.06
CA LEU A 739 5.42 14.50 -18.67
C LEU A 739 5.28 15.80 -17.87
N ARG A 740 6.25 16.72 -18.03
CA ARG A 740 6.23 18.03 -17.37
C ARG A 740 5.07 18.89 -17.85
N GLN A 741 4.85 18.95 -19.16
CA GLN A 741 3.74 19.65 -19.79
C GLN A 741 2.38 19.07 -19.33
N LEU A 742 2.24 17.75 -19.33
CA LEU A 742 1.04 17.07 -18.85
C LEU A 742 0.75 17.44 -17.40
N ARG A 743 1.74 17.34 -16.50
CA ARG A 743 1.60 17.71 -15.09
C ARG A 743 1.14 19.16 -14.93
N GLU A 744 1.72 20.09 -15.69
CA GLU A 744 1.33 21.50 -15.66
C GLU A 744 -0.13 21.70 -16.10
N ILE A 745 -0.52 21.10 -17.21
CA ILE A 745 -1.89 21.19 -17.75
C ILE A 745 -2.89 20.60 -16.76
N LEU A 746 -2.63 19.40 -16.22
CA LEU A 746 -3.48 18.77 -15.22
C LEU A 746 -3.60 19.63 -13.96
N GLY A 747 -2.50 20.23 -13.51
CA GLY A 747 -2.50 21.17 -12.40
C GLY A 747 -3.41 22.37 -12.65
N GLN A 748 -3.33 23.01 -13.82
CA GLN A 748 -4.22 24.13 -14.17
C GLN A 748 -5.69 23.69 -14.34
N PHE A 749 -5.91 22.51 -14.89
CA PHE A 749 -7.24 21.94 -15.11
C PHE A 749 -7.96 21.67 -13.78
N ILE A 750 -7.28 21.02 -12.84
CA ILE A 750 -7.78 20.80 -11.48
C ILE A 750 -8.22 22.12 -10.84
N GLN A 751 -7.40 23.17 -10.96
CA GLN A 751 -7.69 24.48 -10.38
C GLN A 751 -8.88 25.16 -11.03
N GLN A 752 -9.06 25.02 -12.35
CA GLN A 752 -10.13 25.71 -13.06
C GLN A 752 -11.49 25.03 -12.87
N VAL A 753 -11.51 23.70 -12.84
CA VAL A 753 -12.74 22.92 -12.65
C VAL A 753 -13.22 22.95 -11.20
N SER A 754 -12.27 22.85 -10.25
CA SER A 754 -12.59 22.62 -8.84
C SER A 754 -12.55 23.90 -8.00
N LYS A 755 -12.33 25.07 -8.62
CA LYS A 755 -12.48 26.40 -7.98
C LYS A 755 -13.91 26.62 -7.51
#